data_AF-A0AAD8AID5-F1
#
_entry.id   AF-A0AAD8AID5-F1
#
_cell.length_a   1.000
_cell.length_b   1.000
_cell.length_c   1.000
_cell.angle_alpha   90.00
_cell.angle_beta   90.00
_cell.angle_gamma   90.00
#
_symmetry.space_group_name_H-M   'P 1'
#
loop_
_entity.id
_entity.type
_entity.pdbx_description
1 polymer ?
#
loop_
_entity_poly.entity_id
_entity_poly.type
_entity_poly.pdbx_seq_one_letter_code
_entity_poly.pdbx_strand_id
1 'polypeptide(L)'
;HEFPTSYCLCKSFMKNRQLITVVYFATEEEEEEYDETMASQKNEVQNVIKSLAARLEDLQTCSDLIAKHGAALQRSLSELESLDTAQDVPTKLKSVNERATLFRITSNAMINTCSEYLDLAQTHGRKWQRMLQHERDQRLRLEDMVEQLARQLGGLEQAAKEHSIPVRDRSNVSHSSPSDDDDENEFYDAQDEDCNQDSEANFILKIPLGHRRTSSGVSLGSQSSDPRLHLQDGHDEASGSSSEVDDATETKVLVISGDSAPTRNEKNSNSPPLSRQETTSSSSEKRKRRTRVPDKPNYPLNLWSIMKNCIGKELSKIPMPVNFSEPLSMLQRLTEDYEYADILDKAASCSDSCEQMAYVAAFTVSSYATTSNRTGKPFNPLLGETFECDRMDDLGWKVISEQVSHHPPMVAQYCEGREWRCWQEFTMASKFRGKYLQVIPLGTAHLEFVSSGNHYTWRKVTTTVHNIIVGKLWVDQHGDMDIVNHKDGVKCHLKYIPYSYFTRDVQRNVKGCVMDSDGNVKWVVNGTWDNKIDIAPVISTERASPDNPVFKTGPYTCAWKRKYPPTESEKYYNFTELACQLNEPEPDVAPTDTRNRPDQRLMEDGMWDEANVEKVRLEEKQRAARRAREAAAEKAAAEGRPYPPYEPVWFKKEKESYTGSVIHMYQGKYWDCKERQDWSSCPDIY
;
A
#
# COMPACT_ATOMS: atom_id res chain seq x y z
N HIS A 1 22.36 40.34 2.05
CA HIS A 1 21.03 40.66 2.58
C HIS A 1 19.99 39.94 1.72
N GLU A 2 18.97 39.36 2.37
CA GLU A 2 17.83 38.61 1.80
C GLU A 2 18.07 37.16 1.35
N PHE A 3 18.25 36.24 2.31
CA PHE A 3 17.77 34.85 2.23
C PHE A 3 17.66 34.25 3.65
N PRO A 4 16.54 34.43 4.40
CA PRO A 4 16.31 33.60 5.59
C PRO A 4 14.97 32.86 5.64
N THR A 5 14.07 33.00 4.67
CA THR A 5 12.71 32.40 4.78
C THR A 5 12.65 30.93 4.34
N SER A 6 13.53 30.48 3.44
CA SER A 6 13.58 29.08 2.99
C SER A 6 14.22 28.12 4.02
N TYR A 7 14.99 28.65 4.97
CA TYR A 7 15.73 27.84 5.96
C TYR A 7 14.87 27.43 7.17
N CYS A 8 13.86 28.23 7.53
CA CYS A 8 12.96 27.90 8.65
C CYS A 8 11.88 26.87 8.26
N LEU A 9 11.35 26.91 7.04
CA LEU A 9 10.42 25.88 6.53
C LEU A 9 11.10 24.51 6.40
N CYS A 10 12.40 24.47 6.07
CA CYS A 10 13.18 23.23 6.00
C CYS A 10 13.43 22.58 7.37
N LYS A 11 13.59 23.35 8.46
CA LYS A 11 13.81 22.77 9.80
C LYS A 11 12.54 22.11 10.37
N SER A 12 11.35 22.59 10.01
CA SER A 12 10.08 21.96 10.40
C SER A 12 9.83 20.66 9.61
N PHE A 13 10.26 20.61 8.34
CA PHE A 13 10.27 19.41 7.51
C PHE A 13 11.18 18.27 8.04
N MET A 14 12.21 18.61 8.82
CA MET A 14 13.22 17.64 9.31
C MET A 14 12.85 16.93 10.62
N LYS A 15 11.74 17.30 11.27
CA LYS A 15 11.41 16.77 12.61
C LYS A 15 10.40 15.63 12.64
N ASN A 16 9.74 15.30 11.52
CA ASN A 16 8.70 14.27 11.52
C ASN A 16 9.06 13.12 10.58
N ARG A 17 9.54 12.04 11.22
CA ARG A 17 9.76 10.73 10.61
C ARG A 17 8.47 9.94 10.78
N GLN A 18 7.89 9.45 9.69
CA GLN A 18 7.05 8.25 9.57
C GLN A 18 6.48 8.22 8.14
N LEU A 19 6.43 7.05 7.48
CA LEU A 19 5.77 6.79 6.17
C LEU A 19 5.42 5.29 6.04
N ILE A 20 4.36 4.98 5.28
CA ILE A 20 3.11 4.29 5.69
C ILE A 20 2.98 2.77 5.37
N THR A 21 2.22 2.08 6.25
CA THR A 21 1.77 0.67 6.37
C THR A 21 0.89 0.02 5.28
N VAL A 22 0.28 0.76 4.35
CA VAL A 22 -0.77 0.16 3.49
C VAL A 22 -0.72 0.67 2.04
N VAL A 23 0.23 1.56 1.77
CA VAL A 23 0.34 2.34 0.53
C VAL A 23 0.90 1.52 -0.60
N TYR A 24 1.80 0.58 -0.30
CA TYR A 24 2.78 0.17 -1.28
C TYR A 24 2.56 -1.20 -1.94
N PHE A 25 1.52 -1.93 -1.53
CA PHE A 25 1.13 -3.16 -2.22
C PHE A 25 0.66 -2.81 -3.63
N ALA A 26 -0.12 -1.74 -3.80
CA ALA A 26 -0.56 -1.26 -5.11
C ALA A 26 0.55 -0.57 -5.92
N THR A 27 1.58 -0.01 -5.26
CA THR A 27 2.63 0.78 -5.94
C THR A 27 3.76 -0.05 -6.52
N GLU A 28 4.07 -1.22 -5.94
CA GLU A 28 5.19 -2.04 -6.43
C GLU A 28 4.92 -2.59 -7.84
N GLU A 29 3.65 -2.77 -8.22
CA GLU A 29 3.25 -3.09 -9.60
C GLU A 29 3.58 -1.94 -10.57
N GLU A 30 3.25 -0.70 -10.20
CA GLU A 30 3.57 0.50 -10.98
C GLU A 30 5.08 0.83 -11.00
N GLU A 31 5.80 0.44 -9.94
CA GLU A 31 7.25 0.58 -9.78
C GLU A 31 8.02 -0.38 -10.69
N GLU A 32 7.62 -1.65 -10.77
CA GLU A 32 8.23 -2.64 -11.67
C GLU A 32 8.04 -2.25 -13.14
N GLU A 33 6.85 -1.78 -13.55
CA GLU A 33 6.60 -1.30 -14.91
C GLU A 33 7.43 -0.03 -15.24
N TYR A 34 7.59 0.88 -14.26
CA TYR A 34 8.42 2.07 -14.42
C TYR A 34 9.91 1.75 -14.53
N ASP A 35 10.43 0.84 -13.71
CA ASP A 35 11.84 0.43 -13.76
C ASP A 35 12.16 -0.33 -15.05
N GLU A 36 11.24 -1.17 -15.54
CA GLU A 36 11.38 -1.82 -16.85
C GLU A 36 11.38 -0.81 -18.00
N THR A 37 10.50 0.19 -17.98
CA THR A 37 10.46 1.23 -19.02
C THR A 37 11.71 2.12 -18.98
N MET A 38 12.20 2.49 -17.80
CA MET A 38 13.45 3.25 -17.63
C MET A 38 14.69 2.45 -18.02
N ALA A 39 14.77 1.17 -17.64
CA ALA A 39 15.85 0.28 -18.02
C ALA A 39 15.88 0.05 -19.54
N SER A 40 14.71 -0.11 -20.17
CA SER A 40 14.56 -0.21 -21.61
C SER A 40 15.06 1.05 -22.33
N GLN A 41 14.64 2.24 -21.87
CA GLN A 41 15.10 3.52 -22.43
C GLN A 41 16.61 3.73 -22.25
N LYS A 42 17.17 3.39 -21.09
CA LYS A 42 18.60 3.49 -20.80
C LYS A 42 19.43 2.54 -21.68
N ASN A 43 18.95 1.31 -21.89
CA ASN A 43 19.58 0.34 -22.78
C ASN A 43 19.53 0.80 -24.24
N GLU A 44 18.41 1.38 -24.68
CA GLU A 44 18.28 1.93 -26.03
C GLU A 44 19.28 3.08 -26.26
N VAL A 45 19.41 4.01 -25.32
CA VAL A 45 20.38 5.11 -25.39
C VAL A 45 21.82 4.58 -25.42
N GLN A 46 22.17 3.61 -24.58
CA GLN A 46 23.51 3.01 -24.58
C GLN A 46 23.83 2.29 -25.91
N ASN A 47 22.87 1.59 -26.50
CA ASN A 47 23.06 0.90 -27.79
C ASN A 47 23.32 1.89 -28.93
N VAL A 48 22.61 3.02 -28.95
CA VAL A 48 22.83 4.08 -29.94
C VAL A 48 24.20 4.75 -29.76
N ILE A 49 24.61 5.03 -28.52
CA ILE A 49 25.94 5.61 -28.23
C ILE A 49 27.05 4.65 -28.69
N LYS A 50 26.92 3.35 -28.43
CA LYS A 50 27.88 2.34 -28.89
C LYS A 50 27.98 2.31 -30.43
N SER A 51 26.85 2.40 -31.12
CA SER A 51 26.80 2.42 -32.60
C SER A 51 27.48 3.66 -33.18
N LEU A 52 27.19 4.86 -32.65
CA LEU A 52 27.85 6.10 -33.08
C LEU A 52 29.36 6.09 -32.80
N ALA A 53 29.78 5.56 -31.64
CA ALA A 53 31.20 5.45 -31.29
C ALA A 53 31.96 4.53 -32.25
N ALA A 54 31.39 3.37 -32.62
CA ALA A 54 31.99 2.46 -33.59
C ALA A 54 32.15 3.13 -34.97
N ARG A 55 31.12 3.85 -35.44
CA ARG A 55 31.19 4.56 -36.73
C ARG A 55 32.16 5.74 -36.74
N LEU A 56 32.38 6.37 -35.59
CA LEU A 56 33.40 7.41 -35.44
C LEU A 56 34.82 6.81 -35.54
N GLU A 57 35.03 5.58 -35.04
CA GLU A 57 36.29 4.85 -35.16
C GLU A 57 36.59 4.46 -36.62
N ASP A 58 35.58 4.01 -37.37
CA ASP A 58 35.68 3.76 -38.81
C ASP A 58 36.09 5.03 -39.58
N LEU A 59 35.50 6.18 -39.22
CA LEU A 59 35.80 7.48 -39.81
C LEU A 59 37.25 7.90 -39.54
N GLN A 60 37.71 7.72 -38.30
CA GLN A 60 39.09 8.01 -37.90
C GLN A 60 40.08 7.16 -38.69
N THR A 61 39.78 5.87 -38.86
CA THR A 61 40.60 4.94 -39.65
C THR A 61 40.69 5.37 -41.12
N CYS A 62 39.56 5.77 -41.71
CA CYS A 62 39.52 6.27 -43.10
C CYS A 62 40.31 7.58 -43.26
N SER A 63 40.21 8.49 -42.27
CA SER A 63 40.97 9.75 -42.24
C SER A 63 42.48 9.50 -42.23
N ASP A 64 42.96 8.60 -41.38
CA ASP A 64 44.36 8.24 -41.28
C ASP A 64 44.90 7.60 -42.57
N LEU A 65 44.09 6.77 -43.22
CA LEU A 65 44.43 6.15 -44.51
C LEU A 65 44.53 7.20 -45.63
N ILE A 66 43.59 8.15 -45.70
CA ILE A 66 43.65 9.25 -46.66
C ILE A 66 44.90 10.09 -46.44
N ALA A 67 45.25 10.43 -45.19
CA ALA A 67 46.45 11.19 -44.90
C ALA A 67 47.72 10.45 -45.37
N LYS A 68 47.81 9.14 -45.10
CA LYS A 68 48.94 8.30 -45.53
C LYS A 68 49.05 8.18 -47.04
N HIS A 69 47.95 7.88 -47.73
CA HIS A 69 47.95 7.75 -49.20
C HIS A 69 48.14 9.09 -49.90
N GLY A 70 47.60 10.18 -49.34
CA GLY A 70 47.82 11.55 -49.82
C GLY A 70 49.29 11.93 -49.76
N ALA A 71 49.95 11.70 -48.62
CA ALA A 71 51.38 11.95 -48.47
C ALA A 71 52.25 11.06 -49.38
N ALA A 72 51.84 9.81 -49.61
CA ALA A 72 52.54 8.90 -50.54
C ALA A 72 52.39 9.34 -52.01
N LEU A 73 51.20 9.79 -52.40
CA LEU A 73 50.92 10.35 -53.73
C LEU A 73 51.72 11.64 -53.96
N GLN A 74 51.72 12.56 -52.98
CA GLN A 74 52.46 13.81 -53.05
C GLN A 74 53.96 13.56 -53.23
N ARG A 75 54.55 12.61 -52.48
CA ARG A 75 55.95 12.19 -52.68
C ARG A 75 56.21 11.66 -54.09
N SER A 76 55.33 10.82 -54.62
CA SER A 76 55.45 10.29 -55.99
C SER A 76 55.39 11.38 -57.05
N LEU A 77 54.55 12.40 -56.85
CA LEU A 77 54.44 13.56 -57.73
C LEU A 77 55.72 14.42 -57.69
N SER A 78 56.24 14.72 -56.50
CA SER A 78 57.50 15.47 -56.36
C SER A 78 58.71 14.73 -56.93
N GLU A 79 58.75 13.39 -56.82
CA GLU A 79 59.76 12.55 -57.48
C GLU A 79 59.64 12.58 -59.02
N LEU A 80 58.43 12.74 -59.56
CA LEU A 80 58.22 12.87 -61.01
C LEU A 80 58.64 14.26 -61.52
N GLU A 81 58.37 15.31 -60.74
CA GLU A 81 58.71 16.71 -61.06
C GLU A 81 60.23 17.00 -61.03
N SER A 82 61.00 16.18 -60.31
CA SER A 82 62.46 16.34 -60.14
C SER A 82 63.30 15.49 -61.11
N LEU A 83 62.71 14.95 -62.18
CA LEU A 83 63.41 14.11 -63.16
C LEU A 83 64.16 14.92 -64.22
N ASP A 84 65.47 14.69 -64.34
CA ASP A 84 66.34 15.30 -65.36
C ASP A 84 66.59 14.41 -66.61
N THR A 85 66.13 13.15 -66.62
CA THR A 85 66.36 12.18 -67.73
C THR A 85 65.10 11.45 -68.17
N ALA A 86 64.90 11.36 -69.50
CA ALA A 86 63.66 10.86 -70.12
C ALA A 86 63.42 9.34 -70.03
N GLN A 87 64.42 8.55 -69.61
CA GLN A 87 64.31 7.08 -69.58
C GLN A 87 63.47 6.54 -68.39
N ASP A 88 63.35 7.29 -67.29
CA ASP A 88 62.67 6.84 -66.05
C ASP A 88 61.19 7.25 -65.95
N VAL A 89 60.73 8.08 -66.88
CA VAL A 89 59.37 8.66 -66.90
C VAL A 89 58.27 7.59 -66.90
N PRO A 90 58.32 6.50 -67.72
CA PRO A 90 57.23 5.52 -67.76
C PRO A 90 57.04 4.77 -66.43
N THR A 91 58.14 4.45 -65.74
CA THR A 91 58.12 3.71 -64.46
C THR A 91 57.60 4.59 -63.32
N LYS A 92 58.01 5.86 -63.27
CA LYS A 92 57.53 6.83 -62.28
C LYS A 92 56.07 7.22 -62.51
N LEU A 93 55.64 7.35 -63.77
CA LEU A 93 54.25 7.57 -64.12
C LEU A 93 53.34 6.40 -63.67
N LYS A 94 53.81 5.16 -63.80
CA LYS A 94 53.11 3.98 -63.28
C LYS A 94 52.96 4.04 -61.75
N SER A 95 54.03 4.38 -61.02
CA SER A 95 54.00 4.56 -59.56
C SER A 95 53.02 5.67 -59.12
N VAL A 96 52.99 6.80 -59.83
CA VAL A 96 52.01 7.87 -59.58
C VAL A 96 50.58 7.36 -59.79
N ASN A 97 50.33 6.61 -60.88
CA ASN A 97 49.00 6.09 -61.19
C ASN A 97 48.52 5.05 -60.15
N GLU A 98 49.40 4.20 -59.65
CA GLU A 98 49.11 3.25 -58.57
C GLU A 98 48.77 3.99 -57.26
N ARG A 99 49.56 4.98 -56.86
CA ARG A 99 49.29 5.78 -55.64
C ARG A 99 48.06 6.67 -55.77
N ALA A 100 47.78 7.19 -56.96
CA ALA A 100 46.56 7.95 -57.26
C ALA A 100 45.32 7.05 -57.18
N THR A 101 45.42 5.81 -57.65
CA THR A 101 44.33 4.81 -57.53
C THR A 101 44.05 4.47 -56.08
N LEU A 102 45.09 4.24 -55.25
CA LEU A 102 44.93 3.98 -53.82
C LEU A 102 44.29 5.18 -53.10
N PHE A 103 44.76 6.39 -53.36
CA PHE A 103 44.19 7.61 -52.79
C PHE A 103 42.71 7.79 -53.18
N ARG A 104 42.36 7.50 -54.44
CA ARG A 104 40.96 7.53 -54.91
C ARG A 104 40.08 6.51 -54.18
N ILE A 105 40.56 5.27 -54.00
CA ILE A 105 39.83 4.23 -53.28
C ILE A 105 39.56 4.65 -51.83
N THR A 106 40.59 5.15 -51.12
CA THR A 106 40.43 5.57 -49.73
C THR A 106 39.61 6.85 -49.59
N SER A 107 39.67 7.76 -50.56
CA SER A 107 38.80 8.94 -50.61
C SER A 107 37.33 8.56 -50.75
N ASN A 108 37.01 7.61 -51.63
CA ASN A 108 35.65 7.10 -51.77
C ASN A 108 35.17 6.36 -50.50
N ALA A 109 36.05 5.59 -49.86
CA ALA A 109 35.73 4.92 -48.59
C ALA A 109 35.37 5.95 -47.50
N MET A 110 36.16 7.03 -47.35
CA MET A 110 35.85 8.09 -46.38
C MET A 110 34.54 8.80 -46.69
N ILE A 111 34.26 9.11 -47.97
CA ILE A 111 33.00 9.75 -48.36
C ILE A 111 31.81 8.87 -47.96
N ASN A 112 31.90 7.56 -48.18
CA ASN A 112 30.85 6.61 -47.80
C ASN A 112 30.70 6.53 -46.27
N THR A 113 31.80 6.39 -45.52
CA THR A 113 31.77 6.35 -44.04
C THR A 113 31.24 7.66 -43.44
N CYS A 114 31.61 8.82 -44.00
CA CYS A 114 31.03 10.12 -43.63
C CYS A 114 29.52 10.15 -43.85
N SER A 115 29.05 9.62 -44.98
CA SER A 115 27.62 9.58 -45.32
C SER A 115 26.84 8.67 -44.36
N GLU A 116 27.38 7.49 -44.04
CA GLU A 116 26.77 6.55 -43.08
C GLU A 116 26.72 7.13 -41.66
N TYR A 117 27.81 7.78 -41.21
CA TYR A 117 27.84 8.46 -39.91
C TYR A 117 26.83 9.61 -39.86
N LEU A 118 26.74 10.41 -40.92
CA LEU A 118 25.80 11.53 -41.01
C LEU A 118 24.34 11.06 -40.97
N ASP A 119 24.00 10.00 -41.70
CA ASP A 119 22.65 9.44 -41.72
C ASP A 119 22.23 8.91 -40.33
N LEU A 120 23.12 8.14 -39.70
CA LEU A 120 22.93 7.64 -38.33
C LEU A 120 22.78 8.78 -37.32
N ALA A 121 23.64 9.79 -37.38
CA ALA A 121 23.60 10.96 -36.50
C ALA A 121 22.32 11.78 -36.71
N GLN A 122 21.83 11.94 -37.94
CA GLN A 122 20.60 12.67 -38.23
C GLN A 122 19.34 11.92 -37.77
N THR A 123 19.30 10.60 -37.96
CA THR A 123 18.15 9.78 -37.56
C THR A 123 18.01 9.77 -36.04
N HIS A 124 19.11 9.54 -35.32
CA HIS A 124 19.09 9.51 -33.86
C HIS A 124 19.05 10.91 -33.23
N GLY A 125 19.64 11.93 -33.85
CA GLY A 125 19.64 13.30 -33.35
C GLY A 125 18.24 13.90 -33.22
N ARG A 126 17.34 13.64 -34.19
CA ARG A 126 15.93 14.07 -34.08
C ARG A 126 15.21 13.38 -32.92
N LYS A 127 15.50 12.10 -32.67
CA LYS A 127 14.93 11.35 -31.55
C LYS A 127 15.42 11.91 -30.21
N TRP A 128 16.71 12.20 -30.08
CA TRP A 128 17.30 12.85 -28.90
C TRP A 128 16.68 14.23 -28.64
N GLN A 129 16.52 15.04 -29.68
CA GLN A 129 15.95 16.37 -29.54
C GLN A 129 14.51 16.33 -29.01
N ARG A 130 13.68 15.37 -29.47
CA ARG A 130 12.32 15.16 -28.92
C ARG A 130 12.34 14.67 -27.49
N MET A 131 13.23 13.73 -27.16
CA MET A 131 13.36 13.17 -25.81
C MET A 131 13.82 14.22 -24.80
N LEU A 132 14.81 15.04 -25.17
CA LEU A 132 15.30 16.14 -24.35
C LEU A 132 14.25 17.25 -24.21
N GLN A 133 13.48 17.51 -25.27
CA GLN A 133 12.37 18.46 -25.21
C GLN A 133 11.28 17.96 -24.26
N HIS A 134 10.92 16.68 -24.33
CA HIS A 134 9.96 16.07 -23.42
C HIS A 134 10.41 16.13 -21.94
N GLU A 135 11.70 15.87 -21.67
CA GLU A 135 12.28 15.98 -20.32
C GLU A 135 12.26 17.43 -19.80
N ARG A 136 12.60 18.40 -20.65
CA ARG A 136 12.48 19.84 -20.32
C ARG A 136 11.04 20.26 -20.06
N ASP A 137 10.09 19.80 -20.87
CA ASP A 137 8.67 20.14 -20.72
C ASP A 137 8.06 19.49 -19.47
N GLN A 138 8.51 18.29 -19.10
CA GLN A 138 8.18 17.68 -17.81
C GLN A 138 8.73 18.51 -16.65
N ARG A 139 10.00 18.91 -16.71
CA ARG A 139 10.63 19.73 -15.67
C ARG A 139 9.91 21.07 -15.48
N LEU A 140 9.57 21.76 -16.57
CA LEU A 140 8.83 23.03 -16.51
C LEU A 140 7.44 22.84 -15.89
N ARG A 141 6.71 21.77 -16.24
CA ARG A 141 5.42 21.45 -15.60
C ARG A 141 5.56 21.20 -14.10
N LEU A 142 6.64 20.55 -13.68
CA LEU A 142 6.91 20.28 -12.28
C LEU A 142 7.27 21.55 -11.51
N GLU A 143 8.08 22.41 -12.11
CA GLU A 143 8.41 23.73 -11.54
C GLU A 143 7.13 24.57 -11.34
N ASP A 144 6.22 24.59 -12.33
CA ASP A 144 4.93 25.29 -12.22
C ASP A 144 4.02 24.66 -11.13
N MET A 145 3.94 23.34 -11.06
CA MET A 145 3.15 22.65 -10.02
C MET A 145 3.69 22.94 -8.61
N VAL A 146 5.02 22.96 -8.43
CA VAL A 146 5.66 23.34 -7.17
C VAL A 146 5.39 24.80 -6.82
N GLU A 147 5.43 25.70 -7.79
CA GLU A 147 5.14 27.12 -7.58
C GLU A 147 3.65 27.34 -7.19
N GLN A 148 2.73 26.63 -7.83
CA GLN A 148 1.31 26.64 -7.47
C GLN A 148 1.08 26.13 -6.03
N LEU A 149 1.74 25.03 -5.65
CA LEU A 149 1.71 24.49 -4.28
C LEU A 149 2.26 25.50 -3.26
N ALA A 150 3.36 26.19 -3.59
CA ALA A 150 3.94 27.22 -2.73
C ALA A 150 3.00 28.42 -2.54
N ARG A 151 2.30 28.85 -3.61
CA ARG A 151 1.30 29.93 -3.53
C ARG A 151 0.09 29.54 -2.68
N GLN A 152 -0.39 28.31 -2.81
CA GLN A 152 -1.50 27.81 -1.99
C GLN A 152 -1.12 27.73 -0.51
N LEU A 153 0.10 27.29 -0.20
CA LEU A 153 0.64 27.29 1.17
C LEU A 153 0.73 28.71 1.75
N GLY A 154 1.21 29.68 0.98
CA GLY A 154 1.25 31.08 1.40
C GLY A 154 -0.14 31.67 1.67
N GLY A 155 -1.12 31.33 0.83
CA GLY A 155 -2.51 31.75 1.01
C GLY A 155 -3.15 31.14 2.27
N LEU A 156 -2.87 29.86 2.55
CA LEU A 156 -3.35 29.18 3.75
C LEU A 156 -2.68 29.71 5.02
N GLU A 157 -1.38 30.02 4.99
CA GLU A 157 -0.68 30.66 6.11
C GLU A 157 -1.23 32.06 6.41
N GLN A 158 -1.56 32.83 5.38
CA GLN A 158 -2.13 34.16 5.55
C GLN A 158 -3.56 34.10 6.09
N ALA A 159 -4.39 33.18 5.58
CA ALA A 159 -5.72 32.93 6.11
C ALA A 159 -5.69 32.47 7.59
N ALA A 160 -4.70 31.67 7.97
CA ALA A 160 -4.51 31.25 9.36
C ALA A 160 -4.10 32.40 10.29
N LYS A 161 -3.26 33.33 9.81
CA LYS A 161 -2.84 34.53 10.57
C LYS A 161 -3.97 35.56 10.72
N GLU A 162 -4.82 35.72 9.71
CA GLU A 162 -5.95 36.66 9.76
C GLU A 162 -7.06 36.22 10.73
N HIS A 163 -7.13 34.93 11.08
CA HIS A 163 -8.13 34.37 12.00
C HIS A 163 -7.64 34.21 13.45
N SER A 164 -6.40 34.62 13.79
CA SER A 164 -5.94 34.65 15.18
C SER A 164 -6.37 35.96 15.87
N ILE A 165 -7.28 35.87 16.85
CA ILE A 165 -7.73 37.01 17.67
C ILE A 165 -6.68 37.29 18.77
N PRO A 166 -6.22 38.54 18.98
CA PRO A 166 -5.33 38.86 20.09
C PRO A 166 -6.13 39.06 21.38
N VAL A 167 -5.88 38.21 22.39
CA VAL A 167 -6.37 38.40 23.75
C VAL A 167 -5.55 39.51 24.42
N ARG A 168 -6.22 40.62 24.78
CA ARG A 168 -5.71 41.64 25.70
C ARG A 168 -6.02 41.19 27.13
N ASP A 169 -5.03 41.22 28.02
CA ASP A 169 -5.29 41.85 29.32
C ASP A 169 -4.07 42.45 30.03
N ARG A 170 -4.38 43.44 30.87
CA ARG A 170 -3.52 44.40 31.56
C ARG A 170 -2.86 43.82 32.83
N SER A 171 -1.58 44.17 33.07
CA SER A 171 -1.15 45.00 34.22
C SER A 171 0.37 45.21 34.26
N ASN A 172 0.76 46.47 34.53
CA ASN A 172 2.12 47.00 34.69
C ASN A 172 2.96 46.29 35.78
N VAL A 173 4.27 46.14 35.55
CA VAL A 173 5.37 46.78 36.32
C VAL A 173 6.66 46.72 35.47
N SER A 174 7.44 47.82 35.54
CA SER A 174 8.65 48.18 34.80
C SER A 174 9.96 47.60 35.37
N HIS A 175 10.90 47.13 34.52
CA HIS A 175 12.26 47.70 34.36
C HIS A 175 13.19 46.90 33.40
N SER A 176 13.66 47.60 32.37
CA SER A 176 14.96 47.62 31.66
C SER A 176 15.89 46.39 31.51
N SER A 177 16.21 46.14 30.22
CA SER A 177 17.51 45.83 29.57
C SER A 177 17.81 44.38 29.16
N PRO A 178 18.58 44.19 28.06
CA PRO A 178 18.34 43.11 27.10
C PRO A 178 19.50 42.10 27.00
N SER A 179 19.20 40.81 27.11
CA SER A 179 19.91 39.75 26.40
C SER A 179 19.14 38.45 26.56
N ASP A 180 19.09 37.69 25.47
CA ASP A 180 19.05 36.24 25.38
C ASP A 180 18.19 35.50 26.41
N ASP A 181 17.06 34.99 25.93
CA ASP A 181 16.69 33.58 26.01
C ASP A 181 15.39 33.40 25.19
N ASP A 182 15.37 32.42 24.28
CA ASP A 182 14.57 31.21 24.43
C ASP A 182 13.16 31.49 24.96
N ASP A 183 12.16 31.39 24.09
CA ASP A 183 10.82 30.96 24.48
C ASP A 183 10.08 30.36 23.27
N GLU A 184 10.04 29.04 23.29
CA GLU A 184 8.82 28.23 23.25
C GLU A 184 7.57 28.90 22.67
N ASN A 185 7.38 28.73 21.35
CA ASN A 185 6.03 28.53 20.84
C ASN A 185 5.74 27.03 20.95
N GLU A 186 5.33 26.61 22.13
CA GLU A 186 4.67 25.34 22.36
C GLU A 186 3.36 25.36 21.55
N PHE A 187 3.44 24.86 20.32
CA PHE A 187 2.28 24.51 19.53
C PHE A 187 1.61 23.38 20.29
N TYR A 188 0.38 23.59 20.78
CA TYR A 188 -0.38 22.55 21.47
C TYR A 188 -0.52 21.34 20.54
N ASP A 189 0.36 20.36 20.73
CA ASP A 189 0.22 19.03 20.19
C ASP A 189 -1.08 18.44 20.74
N ALA A 190 -1.79 17.70 19.90
CA ALA A 190 -2.98 16.96 20.30
C ALA A 190 -2.60 15.95 21.38
N GLN A 191 -2.70 16.37 22.65
CA GLN A 191 -2.63 15.48 23.79
C GLN A 191 -3.89 14.61 23.79
N ASP A 192 -3.67 13.32 24.06
CA ASP A 192 -4.71 12.38 24.47
C ASP A 192 -5.21 12.84 25.85
N GLU A 193 -6.16 13.78 25.90
CA GLU A 193 -6.91 14.00 27.12
C GLU A 193 -7.85 12.81 27.34
N ASP A 194 -7.64 12.11 28.46
CA ASP A 194 -8.58 11.15 29.05
C ASP A 194 -9.95 11.82 29.23
N CYS A 195 -10.79 11.71 28.21
CA CYS A 195 -12.18 12.11 28.28
C CYS A 195 -12.95 11.06 29.08
N ASN A 196 -12.84 11.13 30.40
CA ASN A 196 -13.88 10.64 31.29
C ASN A 196 -15.07 11.61 31.17
N GLN A 197 -16.02 11.27 30.32
CA GLN A 197 -17.35 11.87 30.34
C GLN A 197 -18.37 10.90 29.75
N ASP A 198 -19.21 10.38 30.64
CA ASP A 198 -20.52 9.83 30.35
C ASP A 198 -21.27 10.82 29.44
N SER A 199 -21.15 10.60 28.13
CA SER A 199 -21.97 11.31 27.15
C SER A 199 -23.23 10.47 27.00
N GLU A 200 -24.37 11.01 27.43
CA GLU A 200 -25.69 10.47 27.10
C GLU A 200 -25.70 10.13 25.60
N ALA A 201 -25.73 8.83 25.27
CA ALA A 201 -25.47 8.35 23.91
C ALA A 201 -26.69 8.56 23.02
N ASN A 202 -26.95 9.83 22.70
CA ASN A 202 -27.88 10.24 21.68
C ASN A 202 -27.12 10.50 20.39
N PHE A 203 -27.45 9.77 19.33
CA PHE A 203 -26.78 9.98 18.04
C PHE A 203 -27.71 9.75 16.86
N ILE A 204 -27.33 10.35 15.72
CA ILE A 204 -28.05 10.21 14.46
C ILE A 204 -27.27 9.26 13.54
N LEU A 205 -27.94 8.23 13.04
CA LEU A 205 -27.45 7.32 12.00
C LEU A 205 -28.26 7.55 10.72
N LYS A 206 -27.60 7.65 9.57
CA LYS A 206 -28.29 7.64 8.28
C LYS A 206 -28.24 6.22 7.73
N ILE A 207 -29.40 5.60 7.52
CA ILE A 207 -29.47 4.24 6.96
C ILE A 207 -30.00 4.33 5.53
N PRO A 208 -29.27 3.79 4.54
CA PRO A 208 -29.81 3.59 3.20
C PRO A 208 -30.79 2.39 3.21
N LEU A 209 -32.09 2.66 3.19
CA LEU A 209 -33.11 1.62 3.01
C LEU A 209 -33.30 1.32 1.52
N GLY A 210 -32.47 0.43 0.98
CA GLY A 210 -32.59 -0.02 -0.42
C GLY A 210 -33.85 -0.86 -0.66
N HIS A 211 -34.75 -0.38 -1.53
CA HIS A 211 -35.82 -1.19 -2.12
C HIS A 211 -35.25 -2.21 -3.12
N ARG A 212 -35.82 -3.42 -3.18
CA ARG A 212 -35.40 -4.55 -4.03
C ARG A 212 -35.04 -4.11 -5.46
N ARG A 213 -33.78 -4.29 -5.86
CA ARG A 213 -33.39 -4.47 -7.26
C ARG A 213 -32.64 -5.78 -7.41
N THR A 214 -33.12 -6.56 -8.38
CA THR A 214 -32.64 -7.89 -8.75
C THR A 214 -31.26 -7.82 -9.38
N SER A 215 -30.51 -8.91 -9.19
CA SER A 215 -29.22 -9.26 -9.77
C SER A 215 -29.07 -8.97 -11.27
N SER A 216 -27.98 -8.30 -11.65
CA SER A 216 -27.05 -8.72 -12.71
C SER A 216 -26.03 -7.60 -12.99
N GLY A 217 -24.74 -7.90 -12.85
CA GLY A 217 -23.67 -6.95 -13.16
C GLY A 217 -22.29 -7.59 -13.18
N VAL A 218 -22.15 -8.73 -13.84
CA VAL A 218 -20.86 -9.30 -14.24
C VAL A 218 -20.84 -9.33 -15.76
N SER A 219 -19.90 -8.61 -16.38
CA SER A 219 -19.10 -9.12 -17.49
C SER A 219 -17.91 -8.23 -17.82
N LEU A 220 -16.76 -8.89 -17.89
CA LEU A 220 -15.47 -8.47 -18.39
C LEU A 220 -15.50 -8.08 -19.88
N GLY A 221 -14.49 -7.32 -20.29
CA GLY A 221 -14.23 -6.99 -21.68
C GLY A 221 -13.78 -8.17 -22.56
N SER A 222 -13.87 -7.96 -23.87
CA SER A 222 -12.99 -8.57 -24.88
C SER A 222 -13.11 -7.79 -26.20
N GLN A 223 -12.01 -7.79 -26.93
CA GLN A 223 -11.63 -6.93 -28.05
C GLN A 223 -12.33 -7.27 -29.39
N SER A 224 -12.48 -6.28 -30.28
CA SER A 224 -12.17 -6.44 -31.72
C SER A 224 -12.12 -5.10 -32.47
N SER A 225 -11.08 -4.98 -33.30
CA SER A 225 -10.66 -3.99 -34.30
C SER A 225 -11.66 -3.64 -35.42
N ASP A 226 -11.75 -2.36 -35.84
CA ASP A 226 -11.26 -1.81 -37.13
C ASP A 226 -11.60 -0.28 -37.27
N PRO A 227 -10.88 0.53 -38.07
CA PRO A 227 -10.85 1.99 -38.01
C PRO A 227 -11.59 2.70 -39.16
N ARG A 228 -12.04 3.95 -38.93
CA ARG A 228 -11.90 5.10 -39.86
C ARG A 228 -12.62 6.38 -39.40
N LEU A 229 -11.82 7.47 -39.34
CA LEU A 229 -12.08 8.85 -39.79
C LEU A 229 -13.27 9.65 -39.21
N HIS A 230 -12.97 10.70 -38.43
CA HIS A 230 -12.91 12.09 -38.96
C HIS A 230 -12.34 13.10 -37.95
N LEU A 231 -11.49 14.00 -38.48
CA LEU A 231 -10.94 15.20 -37.85
C LEU A 231 -12.01 16.28 -37.64
N GLN A 232 -11.91 17.09 -36.58
CA GLN A 232 -11.52 18.52 -36.61
C GLN A 232 -11.88 19.24 -35.28
N ASP A 233 -10.91 20.03 -34.79
CA ASP A 233 -10.90 21.17 -33.86
C ASP A 233 -12.16 21.62 -33.10
N GLY A 234 -11.93 22.05 -31.86
CA GLY A 234 -12.70 23.14 -31.25
C GLY A 234 -12.64 23.17 -29.72
N HIS A 235 -12.01 24.22 -29.20
CA HIS A 235 -12.09 24.73 -27.82
C HIS A 235 -13.39 24.44 -27.07
N ASP A 236 -13.29 24.01 -25.81
CA ASP A 236 -14.34 24.20 -24.81
C ASP A 236 -13.75 24.57 -23.44
N GLU A 237 -13.99 25.81 -23.05
CA GLU A 237 -14.17 26.22 -21.67
C GLU A 237 -15.50 25.67 -21.16
N ALA A 238 -15.51 24.88 -20.09
CA ALA A 238 -16.71 24.68 -19.28
C ALA A 238 -16.38 24.19 -17.87
N SER A 239 -16.60 25.09 -16.92
CA SER A 239 -17.00 24.78 -15.55
C SER A 239 -18.12 23.72 -15.57
N GLY A 240 -17.80 22.49 -15.16
CA GLY A 240 -18.73 21.39 -15.01
C GLY A 240 -18.61 20.76 -13.63
N SER A 241 -19.31 21.35 -12.66
CA SER A 241 -19.63 20.72 -11.38
C SER A 241 -20.47 19.48 -11.64
N SER A 242 -19.86 18.29 -11.64
CA SER A 242 -20.58 17.02 -11.65
C SER A 242 -20.94 16.63 -10.22
N SER A 243 -22.12 17.06 -9.79
CA SER A 243 -22.87 16.44 -8.71
C SER A 243 -23.60 15.23 -9.29
N GLU A 244 -23.02 14.04 -9.15
CA GLU A 244 -23.75 12.80 -9.29
C GLU A 244 -24.65 12.66 -8.06
N VAL A 245 -25.91 13.05 -8.23
CA VAL A 245 -27.00 12.80 -7.26
C VAL A 245 -27.52 11.39 -7.49
N ASP A 246 -26.98 10.43 -6.74
CA ASP A 246 -27.69 9.19 -6.45
C ASP A 246 -28.82 9.52 -5.46
N ASP A 247 -30.06 9.54 -5.97
CA ASP A 247 -31.27 9.68 -5.16
C ASP A 247 -31.57 8.35 -4.45
N ALA A 248 -30.76 8.03 -3.44
CA ALA A 248 -31.13 7.08 -2.40
C ALA A 248 -31.89 7.85 -1.31
N THR A 249 -33.11 7.42 -0.99
CA THR A 249 -33.88 7.96 0.13
C THR A 249 -33.15 7.61 1.43
N GLU A 250 -32.37 8.56 1.97
CA GLU A 250 -31.67 8.41 3.25
C GLU A 250 -32.64 8.60 4.42
N THR A 251 -32.81 7.58 5.25
CA THR A 251 -33.60 7.66 6.49
C THR A 251 -32.71 8.13 7.65
N LYS A 252 -33.10 9.18 8.38
CA LYS A 252 -32.36 9.63 9.57
C LYS A 252 -32.92 8.95 10.81
N VAL A 253 -32.08 8.18 11.47
CA VAL A 253 -32.39 7.46 12.69
C VAL A 253 -31.85 8.20 13.89
N LEU A 254 -32.66 8.40 14.94
CA LEU A 254 -32.19 8.91 16.23
C LEU A 254 -32.16 7.77 17.25
N VAL A 255 -31.04 7.57 17.94
CA VAL A 255 -30.94 6.62 19.06
C VAL A 255 -31.00 7.40 20.36
N ILE A 256 -31.81 6.95 21.32
CA ILE A 256 -31.90 7.52 22.67
C ILE A 256 -31.61 6.43 23.70
N SER A 257 -30.66 6.71 24.59
CA SER A 257 -30.33 5.80 25.70
C SER A 257 -31.36 5.92 26.82
N GLY A 258 -31.89 4.80 27.32
CA GLY A 258 -32.84 4.79 28.44
C GLY A 258 -32.15 5.05 29.78
N ASP A 259 -32.71 5.97 30.58
CA ASP A 259 -32.25 6.28 31.94
C ASP A 259 -32.33 5.04 32.83
N SER A 260 -31.20 4.58 33.37
CA SER A 260 -31.15 3.57 34.43
C SER A 260 -30.15 4.02 35.47
N ALA A 261 -30.66 4.34 36.66
CA ALA A 261 -29.90 4.88 37.77
C ALA A 261 -28.71 3.97 38.17
N PRO A 262 -27.57 4.54 38.59
CA PRO A 262 -26.43 3.76 39.06
C PRO A 262 -26.79 3.14 40.43
N THR A 263 -26.87 1.82 40.50
CA THR A 263 -26.96 1.13 41.79
C THR A 263 -25.57 1.02 42.42
N ARG A 264 -25.49 1.56 43.64
CA ARG A 264 -24.27 1.75 44.43
C ARG A 264 -23.97 0.49 45.26
N ASN A 265 -22.74 -0.02 45.13
CA ASN A 265 -21.95 -0.85 46.04
C ASN A 265 -22.66 -1.71 47.11
N GLU A 266 -22.50 -3.03 46.99
CA GLU A 266 -22.41 -3.93 48.15
C GLU A 266 -21.01 -4.54 48.28
N LYS A 267 -20.49 -4.52 49.51
CA LYS A 267 -19.19 -5.07 49.91
C LYS A 267 -19.30 -6.57 50.22
N ASN A 268 -18.27 -7.30 49.76
CA ASN A 268 -17.65 -8.51 50.32
C ASN A 268 -18.50 -9.74 50.70
N SER A 269 -18.16 -10.87 50.07
CA SER A 269 -17.80 -12.08 50.83
C SER A 269 -16.75 -12.92 50.08
N ASN A 270 -15.57 -13.06 50.70
CA ASN A 270 -14.56 -14.04 50.33
C ASN A 270 -15.08 -15.44 50.68
N SER A 271 -15.08 -16.35 49.72
CA SER A 271 -15.13 -17.79 49.97
C SER A 271 -14.03 -18.48 49.14
N PRO A 272 -13.32 -19.47 49.71
CA PRO A 272 -12.16 -20.08 49.06
C PRO A 272 -12.60 -21.02 47.93
N PRO A 273 -11.81 -21.21 46.87
CA PRO A 273 -12.18 -22.09 45.78
C PRO A 273 -12.13 -23.55 46.24
N LEU A 274 -13.23 -24.28 46.03
CA LEU A 274 -13.25 -25.73 46.12
C LEU A 274 -12.32 -26.32 45.05
N SER A 275 -11.38 -27.14 45.51
CA SER A 275 -10.50 -27.96 44.68
C SER A 275 -11.32 -28.88 43.76
N ARG A 276 -11.29 -28.61 42.46
CA ARG A 276 -11.76 -29.54 41.43
C ARG A 276 -10.60 -30.46 41.10
N GLN A 277 -10.77 -31.75 41.39
CA GLN A 277 -9.78 -32.79 41.08
C GLN A 277 -9.48 -32.79 39.59
N GLU A 278 -8.21 -32.51 39.26
CA GLU A 278 -7.64 -32.72 37.94
C GLU A 278 -7.54 -34.23 37.69
N THR A 279 -8.40 -34.73 36.80
CA THR A 279 -8.14 -35.98 36.10
C THR A 279 -7.01 -35.73 35.12
N THR A 280 -5.91 -36.46 35.33
CA THR A 280 -4.68 -36.45 34.54
C THR A 280 -4.96 -36.73 33.05
N SER A 281 -5.08 -35.68 32.25
CA SER A 281 -4.80 -35.70 30.81
C SER A 281 -3.47 -34.98 30.60
N SER A 282 -2.53 -35.63 29.92
CA SER A 282 -1.18 -35.13 29.62
C SER A 282 -1.20 -33.65 29.22
N SER A 283 -0.76 -32.77 30.11
CA SER A 283 -0.61 -31.35 29.83
C SER A 283 0.56 -31.16 28.87
N SER A 284 0.27 -30.91 27.59
CA SER A 284 1.23 -30.23 26.73
C SER A 284 1.57 -28.89 27.38
N GLU A 285 2.83 -28.68 27.78
CA GLU A 285 3.26 -27.38 28.31
C GLU A 285 2.97 -26.32 27.24
N LYS A 286 2.14 -25.31 27.58
CA LYS A 286 1.82 -24.20 26.66
C LYS A 286 3.12 -23.52 26.23
N ARG A 287 3.26 -23.27 24.93
CA ARG A 287 4.47 -22.63 24.39
C ARG A 287 4.65 -21.24 25.00
N LYS A 288 5.86 -20.97 25.52
CA LYS A 288 6.24 -19.61 25.92
C LYS A 288 6.60 -18.82 24.66
N ARG A 289 5.86 -17.75 24.40
CA ARG A 289 6.07 -16.86 23.25
C ARG A 289 6.74 -15.56 23.68
N ARG A 290 7.47 -14.91 22.77
CA ARG A 290 8.12 -13.62 23.07
C ARG A 290 7.08 -12.52 23.27
N THR A 291 7.38 -11.55 24.13
CA THR A 291 6.50 -10.39 24.39
C THR A 291 6.99 -9.12 23.72
N ARG A 292 8.21 -9.13 23.17
CA ARG A 292 8.90 -7.97 22.61
C ARG A 292 9.91 -8.40 21.55
N VAL A 293 10.13 -7.54 20.56
CA VAL A 293 11.19 -7.65 19.54
C VAL A 293 12.33 -6.65 19.85
N PRO A 294 13.53 -6.79 19.24
CA PRO A 294 14.62 -5.83 19.42
C PRO A 294 14.18 -4.39 19.09
N ASP A 295 14.86 -3.42 19.71
CA ASP A 295 14.60 -2.01 19.44
C ASP A 295 15.05 -1.63 18.04
N LYS A 296 14.20 -0.85 17.35
CA LYS A 296 14.52 -0.34 16.03
C LYS A 296 15.76 0.57 16.13
N PRO A 297 16.76 0.39 15.24
CA PRO A 297 17.93 1.26 15.20
C PRO A 297 17.57 2.75 15.06
N ASN A 298 18.29 3.62 15.77
CA ASN A 298 18.10 5.07 15.68
C ASN A 298 18.96 5.69 14.56
N TYR A 299 18.71 5.30 13.30
CA TYR A 299 19.38 5.93 12.16
C TYR A 299 18.71 7.28 11.83
N PRO A 300 19.47 8.39 11.76
CA PRO A 300 18.94 9.65 11.28
C PRO A 300 18.62 9.55 9.79
N LEU A 301 17.32 9.49 9.48
CA LEU A 301 16.83 9.47 8.10
C LEU A 301 17.08 10.82 7.44
N ASN A 302 17.92 10.86 6.40
CA ASN A 302 18.02 12.01 5.52
C ASN A 302 16.91 11.97 4.47
N LEU A 303 15.68 12.31 4.89
CA LEU A 303 14.48 12.29 4.04
C LEU A 303 14.66 13.13 2.76
N TRP A 304 15.50 14.17 2.80
CA TRP A 304 15.85 15.00 1.65
C TRP A 304 16.56 14.21 0.53
N SER A 305 17.43 13.27 0.89
CA SER A 305 18.14 12.43 -0.11
C SER A 305 17.19 11.52 -0.89
N ILE A 306 16.09 11.10 -0.25
CA ILE A 306 15.01 10.29 -0.86
C ILE A 306 14.10 11.21 -1.65
N MET A 307 13.55 12.25 -1.01
CA MET A 307 12.62 13.20 -1.64
C MET A 307 13.21 13.92 -2.86
N LYS A 308 14.52 14.22 -2.89
CA LYS A 308 15.18 14.80 -4.06
C LYS A 308 15.10 13.89 -5.30
N ASN A 309 15.16 12.57 -5.11
CA ASN A 309 15.02 11.59 -6.18
C ASN A 309 13.54 11.35 -6.58
N CYS A 310 12.61 11.86 -5.75
CA CYS A 310 11.17 11.85 -5.99
C CYS A 310 10.66 13.09 -6.73
N ILE A 311 11.45 14.17 -6.80
CA ILE A 311 11.05 15.41 -7.48
C ILE A 311 10.86 15.11 -8.96
N GLY A 312 9.59 15.12 -9.39
CA GLY A 312 9.20 14.83 -10.76
C GLY A 312 8.60 13.46 -11.03
N LYS A 313 8.48 12.61 -10.01
CA LYS A 313 7.83 11.30 -10.09
C LYS A 313 6.49 11.34 -9.36
N GLU A 314 5.55 10.49 -9.78
CA GLU A 314 4.38 10.21 -8.96
C GLU A 314 4.85 9.56 -7.66
N LEU A 315 4.42 10.09 -6.50
CA LEU A 315 4.83 9.62 -5.16
C LEU A 315 4.53 8.13 -4.93
N SER A 316 3.59 7.57 -5.70
CA SER A 316 3.26 6.16 -5.75
C SER A 316 4.31 5.29 -6.46
N LYS A 317 5.36 5.82 -7.08
CA LYS A 317 6.31 5.02 -7.90
C LYS A 317 7.76 5.07 -7.40
N ILE A 318 7.97 5.42 -6.13
CA ILE A 318 9.31 5.49 -5.53
C ILE A 318 9.53 4.34 -4.54
N PRO A 319 10.60 3.53 -4.72
CA PRO A 319 10.98 2.49 -3.76
C PRO A 319 11.22 3.09 -2.38
N MET A 320 10.47 2.58 -1.39
CA MET A 320 10.68 2.96 0.00
C MET A 320 11.83 2.15 0.60
N PRO A 321 12.84 2.81 1.20
CA PRO A 321 13.89 2.12 1.94
C PRO A 321 13.32 1.26 3.09
N VAL A 322 14.00 0.16 3.42
CA VAL A 322 13.63 -0.74 4.53
C VAL A 322 13.46 0.02 5.86
N ASN A 323 14.11 1.15 6.04
CA ASN A 323 14.02 1.99 7.23
C ASN A 323 12.61 2.57 7.51
N PHE A 324 11.71 2.56 6.52
CA PHE A 324 10.29 2.93 6.67
C PHE A 324 9.36 1.74 6.81
N SER A 325 9.93 0.53 6.76
CA SER A 325 9.17 -0.70 6.90
C SER A 325 8.98 -1.05 8.39
N GLU A 326 8.15 -2.03 8.64
CA GLU A 326 8.10 -2.80 9.88
C GLU A 326 8.50 -4.24 9.58
N PRO A 327 9.09 -4.98 10.54
CA PRO A 327 9.57 -6.34 10.31
C PRO A 327 8.44 -7.40 10.27
N LEU A 328 7.32 -7.06 9.61
CA LEU A 328 6.20 -7.96 9.33
C LEU A 328 5.85 -7.92 7.84
N SER A 329 5.47 -9.07 7.29
CA SER A 329 4.90 -9.20 5.95
C SER A 329 3.41 -8.86 5.95
N MET A 330 2.82 -8.54 4.79
CA MET A 330 1.38 -8.31 4.71
C MET A 330 0.56 -9.55 5.13
N LEU A 331 1.10 -10.77 4.94
CA LEU A 331 0.46 -12.01 5.43
C LEU A 331 0.32 -12.02 6.96
N GLN A 332 1.36 -11.55 7.66
CA GLN A 332 1.35 -11.39 9.11
C GLN A 332 0.44 -10.25 9.53
N ARG A 333 0.47 -9.11 8.81
CA ARG A 333 -0.39 -7.96 9.10
C ARG A 333 -1.88 -8.31 9.03
N LEU A 334 -2.30 -9.11 8.05
CA LEU A 334 -3.67 -9.64 7.94
C LEU A 334 -4.01 -10.65 9.04
N THR A 335 -3.01 -11.34 9.61
CA THR A 335 -3.25 -12.24 10.75
C THR A 335 -3.62 -11.48 12.02
N GLU A 336 -3.21 -10.21 12.15
CA GLU A 336 -3.62 -9.35 13.27
C GLU A 336 -5.14 -9.07 13.29
N ASP A 337 -5.88 -9.34 12.21
CA ASP A 337 -7.36 -9.30 12.21
C ASP A 337 -7.96 -10.22 13.30
N TYR A 338 -7.24 -11.26 13.71
CA TYR A 338 -7.66 -12.24 14.71
C TYR A 338 -7.14 -11.95 16.14
N GLU A 339 -6.59 -10.76 16.40
CA GLU A 339 -6.13 -10.36 17.76
C GLU A 339 -7.25 -10.42 18.82
N TYR A 340 -8.49 -10.21 18.38
CA TYR A 340 -9.71 -10.23 19.20
C TYR A 340 -10.70 -11.32 18.74
N ALA A 341 -10.17 -12.45 18.27
CA ALA A 341 -10.98 -13.57 17.79
C ALA A 341 -11.87 -14.22 18.88
N ASP A 342 -11.60 -13.95 20.16
CA ASP A 342 -12.47 -14.35 21.29
C ASP A 342 -13.88 -13.76 21.20
N ILE A 343 -14.05 -12.64 20.49
CA ILE A 343 -15.37 -12.08 20.17
C ILE A 343 -16.18 -13.06 19.30
N LEU A 344 -15.52 -13.78 18.38
CA LEU A 344 -16.19 -14.78 17.54
C LEU A 344 -16.59 -16.01 18.34
N ASP A 345 -15.77 -16.44 19.31
CA ASP A 345 -16.16 -17.52 20.22
C ASP A 345 -17.41 -17.12 21.03
N LYS A 346 -17.49 -15.87 21.47
CA LYS A 346 -18.68 -15.32 22.13
C LYS A 346 -19.88 -15.28 21.17
N ALA A 347 -19.69 -14.80 19.94
CA ALA A 347 -20.73 -14.76 18.92
C ALA A 347 -21.27 -16.18 18.60
N ALA A 348 -20.41 -17.19 18.56
CA ALA A 348 -20.79 -18.58 18.33
C ALA A 348 -21.71 -19.14 19.43
N SER A 349 -21.62 -18.60 20.65
CA SER A 349 -22.48 -19.00 21.78
C SER A 349 -23.86 -18.35 21.79
N CYS A 350 -24.09 -17.33 20.95
CA CYS A 350 -25.37 -16.64 20.86
C CYS A 350 -26.43 -17.51 20.17
N SER A 351 -27.63 -17.56 20.74
CA SER A 351 -28.79 -18.24 20.14
C SER A 351 -29.60 -17.33 19.21
N ASP A 352 -29.54 -16.01 19.41
CA ASP A 352 -30.22 -15.02 18.58
C ASP A 352 -29.28 -14.52 17.47
N SER A 353 -29.74 -14.59 16.22
CA SER A 353 -28.92 -14.21 15.06
C SER A 353 -28.62 -12.71 14.98
N CYS A 354 -29.47 -11.86 15.56
CA CYS A 354 -29.23 -10.41 15.65
C CYS A 354 -28.18 -10.08 16.72
N GLU A 355 -28.22 -10.74 17.87
CA GLU A 355 -27.16 -10.64 18.88
C GLU A 355 -25.82 -11.17 18.34
N GLN A 356 -25.83 -12.34 17.67
CA GLN A 356 -24.65 -12.90 17.02
C GLN A 356 -24.06 -11.88 16.02
N MET A 357 -24.90 -11.25 15.19
CA MET A 357 -24.48 -10.19 14.26
C MET A 357 -23.87 -8.98 14.97
N ALA A 358 -24.37 -8.58 16.16
CA ALA A 358 -23.79 -7.46 16.91
C ALA A 358 -22.35 -7.75 17.37
N TYR A 359 -22.06 -8.99 17.78
CA TYR A 359 -20.68 -9.42 18.08
C TYR A 359 -19.81 -9.55 16.82
N VAL A 360 -20.35 -10.07 15.72
CA VAL A 360 -19.65 -10.08 14.42
C VAL A 360 -19.26 -8.65 14.02
N ALA A 361 -20.17 -7.68 14.18
CA ALA A 361 -19.89 -6.27 13.91
C ALA A 361 -18.73 -5.75 14.80
N ALA A 362 -18.74 -6.03 16.10
CA ALA A 362 -17.64 -5.65 16.99
C ALA A 362 -16.30 -6.27 16.57
N PHE A 363 -16.29 -7.54 16.15
CA PHE A 363 -15.10 -8.20 15.60
C PHE A 363 -14.57 -7.48 14.35
N THR A 364 -15.44 -7.14 13.39
CA THR A 364 -14.99 -6.42 12.17
C THR A 364 -14.33 -5.08 12.49
N VAL A 365 -14.88 -4.33 13.46
CA VAL A 365 -14.30 -3.05 13.91
C VAL A 365 -12.94 -3.27 14.58
N SER A 366 -12.82 -4.30 15.42
CA SER A 366 -11.59 -4.59 16.18
C SER A 366 -10.35 -4.78 15.28
N SER A 367 -10.54 -5.26 14.05
CA SER A 367 -9.47 -5.47 13.06
C SER A 367 -8.72 -4.18 12.68
N TYR A 368 -9.33 -3.01 12.88
CA TYR A 368 -8.70 -1.71 12.59
C TYR A 368 -7.89 -1.13 13.74
N ALA A 369 -8.03 -1.67 14.96
CA ALA A 369 -7.47 -1.06 16.16
C ALA A 369 -5.94 -0.94 16.12
N THR A 370 -5.27 -1.94 15.54
CA THR A 370 -3.81 -1.95 15.42
C THR A 370 -3.30 -0.94 14.37
N THR A 371 -4.17 -0.33 13.56
CA THR A 371 -3.76 0.66 12.54
C THR A 371 -3.55 2.07 13.10
N SER A 372 -4.06 2.37 14.30
CA SER A 372 -4.04 3.75 14.83
C SER A 372 -2.63 4.29 15.06
N ASN A 373 -1.70 3.42 15.48
CA ASN A 373 -0.35 3.80 15.94
C ASN A 373 0.75 3.14 15.08
N ARG A 374 0.38 2.37 14.07
CA ARG A 374 1.30 1.60 13.22
C ARG A 374 1.42 2.27 11.86
N THR A 375 2.51 3.01 11.67
CA THR A 375 2.80 3.76 10.45
C THR A 375 3.92 3.15 9.60
N GLY A 376 4.53 2.02 9.99
CA GLY A 376 5.58 1.35 9.22
C GLY A 376 5.05 0.44 8.11
N LYS A 377 5.67 0.42 6.94
CA LYS A 377 5.30 -0.42 5.78
C LYS A 377 5.56 -1.92 6.06
N PRO A 378 4.57 -2.83 6.02
CA PRO A 378 4.85 -4.26 6.02
C PRO A 378 5.48 -4.66 4.69
N PHE A 379 6.31 -5.70 4.70
CA PHE A 379 6.91 -6.25 3.48
C PHE A 379 5.80 -6.76 2.55
N ASN A 380 5.91 -6.44 1.25
CA ASN A 380 5.08 -7.08 0.24
C ASN A 380 5.54 -8.54 0.13
N PRO A 381 4.65 -9.52 0.36
CA PRO A 381 4.99 -10.93 0.26
C PRO A 381 5.40 -11.29 -1.17
N LEU A 382 6.37 -12.19 -1.31
CA LEU A 382 6.72 -12.75 -2.62
C LEU A 382 5.59 -13.66 -3.11
N LEU A 383 5.43 -13.82 -4.43
CA LEU A 383 4.46 -14.76 -5.00
C LEU A 383 4.75 -16.20 -4.51
N GLY A 384 3.75 -16.84 -3.91
CA GLY A 384 3.90 -18.15 -3.28
C GLY A 384 4.48 -18.11 -1.87
N GLU A 385 4.79 -16.93 -1.32
CA GLU A 385 5.09 -16.76 0.10
C GLU A 385 3.87 -17.18 0.92
N THR A 386 4.14 -17.89 2.02
CA THR A 386 3.12 -18.40 2.93
C THR A 386 3.34 -17.87 4.33
N PHE A 387 2.30 -17.82 5.14
CA PHE A 387 2.44 -17.59 6.58
C PHE A 387 1.43 -18.43 7.34
N GLU A 388 1.91 -19.28 8.24
CA GLU A 388 1.08 -19.98 9.20
C GLU A 388 1.14 -19.35 10.61
N CYS A 389 0.05 -19.43 11.36
CA CYS A 389 0.04 -19.12 12.78
C CYS A 389 -0.94 -20.05 13.48
N ASP A 390 -0.42 -21.03 14.21
CA ASP A 390 -1.20 -21.94 15.04
C ASP A 390 -1.21 -21.46 16.48
N ARG A 391 -2.40 -21.08 16.95
CA ARG A 391 -2.70 -20.58 18.28
C ARG A 391 -3.82 -21.41 18.92
N MET A 392 -4.04 -22.64 18.48
CA MET A 392 -5.12 -23.48 18.99
C MET A 392 -4.99 -23.78 20.48
N ASP A 393 -3.77 -23.84 21.01
CA ASP A 393 -3.47 -24.16 22.41
C ASP A 393 -3.70 -22.99 23.39
N ASP A 394 -3.56 -21.75 22.91
CA ASP A 394 -3.69 -20.53 23.73
C ASP A 394 -4.85 -19.62 23.33
N LEU A 395 -4.99 -19.25 22.06
CA LEU A 395 -6.04 -18.34 21.55
C LEU A 395 -7.21 -19.06 20.88
N GLY A 396 -7.11 -20.36 20.60
CA GLY A 396 -8.20 -21.18 20.05
C GLY A 396 -8.44 -21.02 18.55
N TRP A 397 -7.44 -20.57 17.78
CA TRP A 397 -7.53 -20.47 16.33
C TRP A 397 -6.20 -20.79 15.65
N LYS A 398 -6.24 -21.14 14.36
CA LYS A 398 -5.07 -21.24 13.50
C LYS A 398 -5.37 -20.67 12.12
N VAL A 399 -4.37 -20.13 11.46
CA VAL A 399 -4.50 -19.49 10.14
C VAL A 399 -3.38 -19.90 9.21
N ILE A 400 -3.71 -20.00 7.92
CA ILE A 400 -2.77 -20.09 6.81
C ILE A 400 -3.09 -18.99 5.81
N SER A 401 -2.05 -18.32 5.33
CA SER A 401 -2.14 -17.33 4.26
C SER A 401 -1.13 -17.63 3.15
N GLU A 402 -1.46 -17.30 1.91
CA GLU A 402 -0.58 -17.41 0.74
C GLU A 402 -0.71 -16.16 -0.14
N GLN A 403 0.41 -15.65 -0.65
CA GLN A 403 0.41 -14.66 -1.72
C GLN A 403 0.07 -15.35 -3.05
N VAL A 404 -1.18 -15.26 -3.45
CA VAL A 404 -1.74 -15.98 -4.61
C VAL A 404 -1.57 -15.23 -5.94
N SER A 405 -1.30 -13.93 -5.87
CA SER A 405 -0.98 -13.09 -7.04
C SER A 405 -0.02 -11.97 -6.62
N HIS A 406 0.81 -11.52 -7.56
CA HIS A 406 1.72 -10.37 -7.38
C HIS A 406 1.36 -9.17 -8.27
N HIS A 407 0.68 -9.39 -9.40
CA HIS A 407 0.17 -8.33 -10.30
C HIS A 407 -1.28 -8.61 -10.75
N PRO A 408 -2.30 -8.00 -10.12
CA PRO A 408 -2.19 -7.20 -8.90
C PRO A 408 -1.85 -8.09 -7.69
N PRO A 409 -1.25 -7.54 -6.63
CA PRO A 409 -0.88 -8.32 -5.48
C PRO A 409 -2.10 -8.70 -4.66
N MET A 410 -2.13 -9.95 -4.22
CA MET A 410 -3.32 -10.56 -3.63
C MET A 410 -2.92 -11.66 -2.64
N VAL A 411 -3.54 -11.59 -1.46
CA VAL A 411 -3.40 -12.61 -0.41
C VAL A 411 -4.69 -13.40 -0.32
N ALA A 412 -4.58 -14.72 -0.26
CA ALA A 412 -5.65 -15.58 0.21
C ALA A 412 -5.34 -16.01 1.65
N GLN A 413 -6.34 -15.92 2.53
CA GLN A 413 -6.20 -16.28 3.94
C GLN A 413 -7.37 -17.15 4.39
N TYR A 414 -7.08 -18.17 5.19
CA TYR A 414 -8.06 -19.06 5.79
C TYR A 414 -7.72 -19.32 7.25
N CYS A 415 -8.66 -19.01 8.15
CA CYS A 415 -8.55 -19.13 9.60
C CYS A 415 -9.65 -20.04 10.14
N GLU A 416 -9.26 -21.00 10.98
CA GLU A 416 -10.16 -21.90 11.68
C GLU A 416 -10.08 -21.59 13.18
N GLY A 417 -11.22 -21.25 13.78
CA GLY A 417 -11.40 -21.17 15.23
C GLY A 417 -12.08 -22.43 15.78
N ARG A 418 -12.59 -22.32 17.01
CA ARG A 418 -13.27 -23.44 17.69
C ARG A 418 -14.59 -23.83 17.01
N GLU A 419 -15.48 -22.86 16.82
CA GLU A 419 -16.84 -23.04 16.30
C GLU A 419 -17.12 -22.13 15.10
N TRP A 420 -16.07 -21.59 14.50
CA TRP A 420 -16.15 -20.67 13.38
C TRP A 420 -14.97 -20.85 12.43
N ARG A 421 -15.18 -20.49 11.17
CA ARG A 421 -14.15 -20.40 10.14
C ARG A 421 -14.28 -19.07 9.41
N CYS A 422 -13.16 -18.42 9.15
CA CYS A 422 -13.09 -17.12 8.51
C CYS A 422 -12.11 -17.16 7.36
N TRP A 423 -12.46 -16.60 6.21
CA TRP A 423 -11.58 -16.55 5.05
C TRP A 423 -11.76 -15.26 4.28
N GLN A 424 -10.68 -14.80 3.65
CA GLN A 424 -10.70 -13.59 2.86
C GLN A 424 -9.69 -13.67 1.72
N GLU A 425 -10.06 -13.04 0.61
CA GLU A 425 -9.11 -12.61 -0.41
C GLU A 425 -8.90 -11.10 -0.21
N PHE A 426 -7.65 -10.70 -0.01
CA PHE A 426 -7.28 -9.32 0.23
C PHE A 426 -6.42 -8.80 -0.91
N THR A 427 -6.89 -7.74 -1.55
CA THR A 427 -6.10 -6.87 -2.43
C THR A 427 -6.49 -5.43 -2.15
N MET A 428 -5.76 -4.46 -2.69
CA MET A 428 -6.07 -3.06 -2.42
C MET A 428 -5.64 -2.15 -3.55
N ALA A 429 -6.37 -1.04 -3.68
CA ALA A 429 -6.01 0.08 -4.53
C ALA A 429 -5.60 1.26 -3.65
N SER A 430 -4.72 2.12 -4.17
CA SER A 430 -4.29 3.33 -3.48
C SER A 430 -4.53 4.57 -4.35
N LYS A 431 -4.92 5.69 -3.73
CA LYS A 431 -5.17 6.98 -4.40
C LYS A 431 -4.51 8.12 -3.64
N PHE A 432 -3.46 8.68 -4.23
CA PHE A 432 -2.78 9.86 -3.71
C PHE A 432 -3.58 11.13 -4.04
N ARG A 433 -3.88 11.96 -3.03
CA ARG A 433 -4.66 13.19 -3.17
C ARG A 433 -3.90 14.41 -2.63
N GLY A 434 -2.59 14.46 -2.86
CA GLY A 434 -1.72 15.53 -2.37
C GLY A 434 -1.41 15.37 -0.88
N LYS A 435 -2.27 15.91 0.00
CA LYS A 435 -2.01 15.93 1.46
C LYS A 435 -2.24 14.58 2.13
N TYR A 436 -3.09 13.74 1.56
CA TYR A 436 -3.46 12.44 2.12
C TYR A 436 -3.49 11.37 1.04
N LEU A 437 -3.44 10.13 1.49
CA LEU A 437 -3.43 8.94 0.66
C LEU A 437 -4.54 8.01 1.13
N GLN A 438 -5.42 7.65 0.21
CA GLN A 438 -6.52 6.73 0.48
C GLN A 438 -6.11 5.34 0.04
N VAL A 439 -6.30 4.38 0.93
CA VAL A 439 -6.12 2.96 0.66
C VAL A 439 -7.47 2.29 0.74
N ILE A 440 -7.83 1.63 -0.35
CA ILE A 440 -9.16 1.08 -0.59
C ILE A 440 -8.98 -0.45 -0.66
N PRO A 441 -9.27 -1.17 0.44
CA PRO A 441 -9.32 -2.61 0.42
C PRO A 441 -10.35 -3.11 -0.59
N LEU A 442 -9.97 -4.15 -1.32
CA LEU A 442 -10.78 -4.86 -2.29
C LEU A 442 -10.85 -6.33 -1.86
N GLY A 443 -11.95 -6.98 -2.24
CA GLY A 443 -12.25 -8.34 -1.82
C GLY A 443 -13.41 -8.39 -0.82
N THR A 444 -13.78 -9.59 -0.42
CA THR A 444 -14.88 -9.86 0.50
C THR A 444 -14.37 -10.85 1.54
N ALA A 445 -14.59 -10.53 2.81
CA ALA A 445 -14.33 -11.43 3.91
C ALA A 445 -15.58 -12.26 4.19
N HIS A 446 -15.36 -13.49 4.62
CA HIS A 446 -16.38 -14.49 4.88
C HIS A 446 -16.16 -15.06 6.28
N LEU A 447 -17.26 -15.25 7.01
CA LEU A 447 -17.25 -15.90 8.32
C LEU A 447 -18.42 -16.88 8.39
N GLU A 448 -18.15 -18.10 8.82
CA GLU A 448 -19.18 -19.11 9.02
C GLU A 448 -19.07 -19.70 10.42
N PHE A 449 -20.21 -19.80 11.10
CA PHE A 449 -20.31 -20.53 12.37
C PHE A 449 -20.76 -21.96 12.12
N VAL A 450 -19.99 -22.93 12.60
CA VAL A 450 -20.17 -24.36 12.28
C VAL A 450 -21.50 -24.88 12.82
N SER A 451 -21.78 -24.62 14.10
CA SER A 451 -22.99 -25.12 14.77
C SER A 451 -24.28 -24.51 14.24
N SER A 452 -24.30 -23.21 13.95
CA SER A 452 -25.51 -22.55 13.42
C SER A 452 -25.62 -22.62 11.90
N GLY A 453 -24.51 -22.82 11.18
CA GLY A 453 -24.45 -22.70 9.72
C GLY A 453 -24.70 -21.27 9.21
N ASN A 454 -24.63 -20.25 10.07
CA ASN A 454 -24.78 -18.86 9.66
C ASN A 454 -23.52 -18.41 8.91
N HIS A 455 -23.70 -17.84 7.72
CA HIS A 455 -22.62 -17.34 6.88
C HIS A 455 -22.73 -15.83 6.69
N TYR A 456 -21.72 -15.11 7.15
CA TYR A 456 -21.60 -13.67 7.11
C TYR A 456 -20.59 -13.24 6.03
N THR A 457 -20.87 -12.13 5.35
CA THR A 457 -19.90 -11.47 4.47
C THR A 457 -19.86 -9.97 4.70
N TRP A 458 -18.68 -9.37 4.58
CA TRP A 458 -18.48 -7.93 4.60
C TRP A 458 -17.30 -7.51 3.73
N ARG A 459 -17.23 -6.20 3.45
CA ARG A 459 -16.08 -5.55 2.80
C ARG A 459 -15.45 -4.57 3.77
N LYS A 460 -14.12 -4.50 3.78
CA LYS A 460 -13.35 -3.55 4.60
C LYS A 460 -13.56 -2.10 4.11
N VAL A 461 -13.56 -1.14 5.04
CA VAL A 461 -13.66 0.30 4.76
C VAL A 461 -12.33 0.92 4.30
N THR A 462 -12.40 2.16 3.81
CA THR A 462 -11.23 2.90 3.32
C THR A 462 -10.37 3.41 4.48
N THR A 463 -9.07 3.17 4.39
CA THR A 463 -8.07 3.76 5.28
C THR A 463 -7.50 5.01 4.63
N THR A 464 -7.60 6.16 5.30
CA THR A 464 -6.95 7.39 4.84
C THR A 464 -5.77 7.70 5.74
N VAL A 465 -4.62 7.94 5.12
CA VAL A 465 -3.42 8.36 5.85
C VAL A 465 -3.11 9.80 5.50
N HIS A 466 -3.08 10.63 6.53
CA HIS A 466 -2.97 12.07 6.41
C HIS A 466 -1.52 12.52 6.62
N ASN A 467 -1.24 13.74 6.14
CA ASN A 467 0.04 14.43 6.32
C ASN A 467 1.24 13.73 5.66
N ILE A 468 1.00 13.03 4.55
CA ILE A 468 2.00 12.21 3.85
C ILE A 468 3.17 13.01 3.27
N ILE A 469 3.01 14.33 3.13
CA ILE A 469 4.07 15.25 2.69
C ILE A 469 4.62 16.04 3.88
N VAL A 470 3.75 16.61 4.72
CA VAL A 470 4.12 17.52 5.82
C VAL A 470 3.24 17.29 7.04
N GLY A 471 3.88 17.16 8.20
CA GLY A 471 3.24 17.00 9.51
C GLY A 471 3.44 15.62 10.12
N LYS A 472 2.91 15.40 11.32
CA LYS A 472 2.85 14.06 11.93
C LYS A 472 1.83 13.23 11.17
N LEU A 473 2.22 12.04 10.73
CA LEU A 473 1.30 11.09 10.11
C LEU A 473 0.26 10.62 11.10
N TRP A 474 -0.96 10.46 10.62
CA TRP A 474 -2.01 9.82 11.37
C TRP A 474 -2.97 9.12 10.41
N VAL A 475 -3.62 8.08 10.93
CA VAL A 475 -4.50 7.19 10.17
C VAL A 475 -5.94 7.44 10.59
N ASP A 476 -6.82 7.49 9.60
CA ASP A 476 -8.27 7.50 9.75
C ASP A 476 -8.89 6.31 9.02
N GLN A 477 -10.03 5.84 9.53
CA GLN A 477 -10.86 4.82 8.89
C GLN A 477 -12.22 5.44 8.62
N HIS A 478 -12.69 5.39 7.38
CA HIS A 478 -13.96 6.02 7.02
C HIS A 478 -14.72 5.27 5.92
N GLY A 479 -16.02 5.53 5.86
CA GLY A 479 -16.95 4.92 4.90
C GLY A 479 -17.94 3.99 5.58
N ASP A 480 -18.74 3.32 4.76
CA ASP A 480 -19.79 2.43 5.22
C ASP A 480 -19.35 0.96 5.07
N MET A 481 -19.75 0.13 6.03
CA MET A 481 -19.54 -1.33 6.02
C MET A 481 -20.88 -2.02 6.25
N ASP A 482 -21.30 -2.82 5.27
CA ASP A 482 -22.45 -3.69 5.39
C ASP A 482 -22.00 -5.13 5.67
N ILE A 483 -22.55 -5.71 6.73
CA ILE A 483 -22.36 -7.10 7.11
C ILE A 483 -23.68 -7.83 6.87
N VAL A 484 -23.65 -8.90 6.07
CA VAL A 484 -24.86 -9.63 5.67
C VAL A 484 -24.75 -11.07 6.13
N ASN A 485 -25.73 -11.56 6.90
CA ASN A 485 -25.96 -12.98 7.12
C ASN A 485 -26.83 -13.53 5.99
N HIS A 486 -26.27 -14.42 5.17
CA HIS A 486 -26.95 -14.97 4.01
C HIS A 486 -28.01 -16.02 4.32
N LYS A 487 -27.95 -16.63 5.52
CA LYS A 487 -28.88 -17.67 5.93
C LYS A 487 -30.17 -17.07 6.50
N ASP A 488 -30.03 -16.19 7.49
CA ASP A 488 -31.19 -15.64 8.23
C ASP A 488 -31.63 -14.27 7.70
N GLY A 489 -30.89 -13.66 6.76
CA GLY A 489 -31.21 -12.35 6.19
C GLY A 489 -30.96 -11.16 7.12
N VAL A 490 -30.37 -11.39 8.29
CA VAL A 490 -29.93 -10.35 9.24
C VAL A 490 -28.84 -9.50 8.60
N LYS A 491 -28.90 -8.18 8.79
CA LYS A 491 -27.93 -7.23 8.25
C LYS A 491 -27.43 -6.28 9.32
N CYS A 492 -26.17 -5.89 9.26
CA CYS A 492 -25.63 -4.78 10.04
C CYS A 492 -25.09 -3.71 9.11
N HIS A 493 -25.45 -2.45 9.36
CA HIS A 493 -24.88 -1.30 8.70
C HIS A 493 -24.02 -0.52 9.71
N LEU A 494 -22.72 -0.44 9.44
CA LEU A 494 -21.75 0.32 10.21
C LEU A 494 -21.29 1.54 9.39
N LYS A 495 -21.17 2.67 10.06
CA LYS A 495 -20.68 3.93 9.49
C LYS A 495 -19.47 4.41 10.27
N TYR A 496 -18.33 4.46 9.59
CA TYR A 496 -17.09 5.02 10.08
C TYR A 496 -17.05 6.50 9.73
N ILE A 497 -17.18 7.35 10.75
CA ILE A 497 -17.31 8.80 10.57
C ILE A 497 -15.93 9.37 10.23
N PRO A 498 -15.74 9.96 9.04
CA PRO A 498 -14.46 10.54 8.67
C PRO A 498 -14.13 11.71 9.59
N TYR A 499 -12.84 11.90 9.86
CA TYR A 499 -12.36 13.09 10.52
C TYR A 499 -12.80 14.36 9.76
N SER A 500 -13.29 15.35 10.49
CA SER A 500 -13.68 16.65 9.96
C SER A 500 -13.29 17.76 10.93
N TYR A 501 -12.60 18.78 10.39
CA TYR A 501 -12.21 19.98 11.13
C TYR A 501 -13.40 20.83 11.57
N PHE A 502 -14.56 20.69 10.91
CA PHE A 502 -15.73 21.54 11.14
C PHE A 502 -16.72 20.96 12.15
N THR A 503 -16.51 19.72 12.60
CA THR A 503 -17.39 19.01 13.52
C THR A 503 -16.72 18.81 14.86
N ARG A 504 -17.49 18.97 15.94
CA ARG A 504 -17.09 18.60 17.30
C ARG A 504 -17.30 17.11 17.61
N ASP A 505 -17.52 16.29 16.59
CA ASP A 505 -17.76 14.87 16.76
C ASP A 505 -16.52 14.18 17.33
N VAL A 506 -16.76 13.14 18.14
CA VAL A 506 -15.70 12.25 18.62
C VAL A 506 -14.95 11.71 17.41
N GLN A 507 -13.63 11.84 17.40
CA GLN A 507 -12.80 11.32 16.32
C GLN A 507 -12.85 9.79 16.29
N ARG A 508 -12.64 9.19 15.11
CA ARG A 508 -12.59 7.72 14.93
C ARG A 508 -13.88 6.99 15.33
N ASN A 509 -14.99 7.72 15.31
CA ASN A 509 -16.29 7.23 15.75
C ASN A 509 -16.89 6.25 14.73
N VAL A 510 -17.45 5.17 15.26
CA VAL A 510 -18.17 4.14 14.50
C VAL A 510 -19.57 4.01 15.10
N LYS A 511 -20.58 4.18 14.25
CA LYS A 511 -21.99 4.02 14.62
C LYS A 511 -22.61 2.99 13.71
N GLY A 512 -23.55 2.22 14.22
CA GLY A 512 -24.26 1.27 13.39
C GLY A 512 -25.46 0.64 14.05
N CYS A 513 -26.13 -0.20 13.29
CA CYS A 513 -27.33 -0.90 13.74
C CYS A 513 -27.43 -2.27 13.09
N VAL A 514 -28.06 -3.21 13.79
CA VAL A 514 -28.39 -4.54 13.30
C VAL A 514 -29.88 -4.60 13.02
N MET A 515 -30.24 -5.07 11.84
CA MET A 515 -31.60 -5.22 11.33
C MET A 515 -31.92 -6.70 11.13
N ASP A 516 -33.13 -7.10 11.51
CA ASP A 516 -33.66 -8.41 11.17
C ASP A 516 -34.00 -8.52 9.66
N SER A 517 -34.47 -9.70 9.24
CA SER A 517 -34.86 -9.96 7.84
C SER A 517 -35.96 -9.03 7.31
N ASP A 518 -36.77 -8.47 8.20
CA ASP A 518 -37.88 -7.56 7.89
C ASP A 518 -37.42 -6.09 7.86
N GLY A 519 -36.15 -5.83 8.16
CA GLY A 519 -35.57 -4.48 8.20
C GLY A 519 -35.82 -3.73 9.52
N ASN A 520 -36.31 -4.40 10.57
CA ASN A 520 -36.49 -3.76 11.87
C ASN A 520 -35.15 -3.75 12.61
N VAL A 521 -34.77 -2.59 13.16
CA VAL A 521 -33.57 -2.47 13.97
C VAL A 521 -33.76 -3.17 15.32
N LYS A 522 -32.84 -4.09 15.64
CA LYS A 522 -32.85 -4.90 16.87
C LYS A 522 -31.68 -4.58 17.80
N TRP A 523 -30.54 -4.17 17.26
CA TRP A 523 -29.38 -3.78 18.05
C TRP A 523 -28.75 -2.50 17.51
N VAL A 524 -28.09 -1.79 18.40
CA VAL A 524 -27.29 -0.61 18.10
C VAL A 524 -25.83 -0.91 18.43
N VAL A 525 -24.93 -0.41 17.60
CA VAL A 525 -23.47 -0.52 17.76
C VAL A 525 -22.91 0.91 17.82
N ASN A 526 -22.08 1.21 18.82
CA ASN A 526 -21.51 2.54 18.99
C ASN A 526 -20.14 2.50 19.69
N GLY A 527 -19.21 3.34 19.27
CA GLY A 527 -17.91 3.50 19.92
C GLY A 527 -16.85 4.10 19.00
N THR A 528 -15.58 3.78 19.23
CA THR A 528 -14.48 4.22 18.36
C THR A 528 -13.60 3.04 17.99
N TRP A 529 -13.17 2.97 16.72
CA TRP A 529 -12.41 1.83 16.18
C TRP A 529 -11.02 1.66 16.80
N ASP A 530 -10.54 2.65 17.54
CA ASP A 530 -9.22 2.69 18.19
C ASP A 530 -9.27 2.48 19.70
N ASN A 531 -10.46 2.32 20.31
CA ASN A 531 -10.62 2.22 21.77
C ASN A 531 -11.61 1.12 22.19
N LYS A 532 -12.89 1.26 21.86
CA LYS A 532 -13.94 0.30 22.27
C LYS A 532 -15.18 0.34 21.39
N ILE A 533 -15.93 -0.76 21.38
CA ILE A 533 -17.27 -0.86 20.82
C ILE A 533 -18.24 -1.39 21.87
N ASP A 534 -19.33 -0.66 22.05
CA ASP A 534 -20.45 -1.01 22.89
C ASP A 534 -21.67 -1.37 22.02
N ILE A 535 -22.44 -2.38 22.45
CA ILE A 535 -23.66 -2.83 21.79
C ILE A 535 -24.84 -2.77 22.75
N ALA A 536 -26.04 -2.44 22.25
CA ALA A 536 -27.26 -2.41 23.05
C ALA A 536 -28.48 -2.93 22.28
N PRO A 537 -29.37 -3.71 22.92
CA PRO A 537 -30.61 -4.13 22.29
C PRO A 537 -31.59 -2.96 22.20
N VAL A 538 -32.39 -2.91 21.13
CA VAL A 538 -33.48 -1.95 20.97
C VAL A 538 -34.71 -2.46 21.72
N ILE A 539 -35.19 -1.70 22.71
CA ILE A 539 -36.36 -2.04 23.52
C ILE A 539 -37.64 -1.58 22.83
N SER A 540 -37.65 -0.37 22.29
CA SER A 540 -38.82 0.18 21.61
C SER A 540 -38.42 1.11 20.47
N THR A 541 -39.23 1.10 19.42
CA THR A 541 -39.12 2.02 18.29
C THR A 541 -40.28 3.00 18.33
N GLU A 542 -39.99 4.28 18.51
CA GLU A 542 -40.96 5.37 18.39
C GLU A 542 -40.81 5.98 17.00
N ARG A 543 -41.84 5.88 16.15
CA ARG A 543 -41.82 6.52 14.84
C ARG A 543 -42.34 7.96 14.98
N ALA A 544 -41.43 8.94 14.98
CA ALA A 544 -41.82 10.35 14.91
C ALA A 544 -42.37 10.71 13.52
N SER A 545 -41.86 10.07 12.47
CA SER A 545 -42.41 10.06 11.10
C SER A 545 -42.01 8.74 10.38
N PRO A 546 -42.56 8.41 9.19
CA PRO A 546 -42.15 7.24 8.42
C PRO A 546 -40.64 7.17 8.12
N ASP A 547 -40.00 8.34 7.99
CA ASP A 547 -38.60 8.48 7.57
C ASP A 547 -37.62 8.78 8.73
N ASN A 548 -38.13 8.94 9.96
CA ASN A 548 -37.30 9.26 11.14
C ASN A 548 -37.69 8.42 12.38
N PRO A 549 -37.25 7.16 12.47
CA PRO A 549 -37.46 6.36 13.67
C PRO A 549 -36.52 6.78 14.80
N VAL A 550 -37.06 6.78 16.03
CA VAL A 550 -36.32 6.97 17.27
C VAL A 550 -36.24 5.63 18.00
N PHE A 551 -35.04 5.13 18.25
CA PHE A 551 -34.82 3.85 18.94
C PHE A 551 -34.43 4.09 20.39
N LYS A 552 -35.23 3.56 21.33
CA LYS A 552 -34.87 3.49 22.74
C LYS A 552 -34.12 2.19 23.01
N THR A 553 -32.89 2.30 23.52
CA THR A 553 -32.04 1.15 23.79
C THR A 553 -32.13 0.69 25.24
N GLY A 554 -31.82 -0.59 25.45
CA GLY A 554 -31.48 -1.11 26.76
C GLY A 554 -30.06 -0.73 27.19
N PRO A 555 -29.55 -1.38 28.25
CA PRO A 555 -28.21 -1.12 28.75
C PRO A 555 -27.15 -1.51 27.71
N TYR A 556 -26.12 -0.67 27.58
CA TYR A 556 -24.98 -0.96 26.73
C TYR A 556 -24.08 -2.01 27.38
N THR A 557 -23.61 -2.94 26.55
CA THR A 557 -22.60 -3.95 26.91
C THR A 557 -21.36 -3.70 26.07
N CYS A 558 -20.19 -3.66 26.70
CA CYS A 558 -18.92 -3.58 25.98
C CYS A 558 -18.67 -4.90 25.23
N ALA A 559 -18.75 -4.85 23.90
CA ALA A 559 -18.52 -6.00 23.03
C ALA A 559 -17.04 -6.18 22.70
N TRP A 560 -16.29 -5.07 22.65
CA TRP A 560 -14.86 -5.06 22.41
C TRP A 560 -14.19 -3.87 23.08
N LYS A 561 -12.98 -4.11 23.61
CA LYS A 561 -12.08 -3.10 24.17
C LYS A 561 -10.67 -3.38 23.69
N ARG A 562 -9.99 -2.35 23.19
CA ARG A 562 -8.62 -2.45 22.71
C ARG A 562 -7.65 -2.81 23.83
N LYS A 563 -6.73 -3.73 23.53
CA LYS A 563 -5.52 -3.99 24.31
C LYS A 563 -4.45 -3.01 23.81
N TYR A 564 -4.17 -1.96 24.58
CA TYR A 564 -3.15 -0.99 24.21
C TYR A 564 -1.76 -1.64 24.23
N PRO A 565 -0.88 -1.32 23.25
CA PRO A 565 0.49 -1.80 23.29
C PRO A 565 1.20 -1.17 24.49
N PRO A 566 2.28 -1.79 25.01
CA PRO A 566 3.03 -1.24 26.14
C PRO A 566 3.55 0.17 25.84
N THR A 567 3.75 1.00 26.88
CA THR A 567 4.19 2.42 26.74
C THR A 567 5.48 2.58 25.94
N GLU A 568 6.39 1.61 25.99
CA GLU A 568 7.66 1.65 25.25
C GLU A 568 7.58 1.09 23.83
N SER A 569 6.38 0.75 23.34
CA SER A 569 6.17 0.11 22.03
C SER A 569 6.68 0.90 20.85
N GLU A 570 6.78 2.23 20.95
CA GLU A 570 7.37 3.08 19.91
C GLU A 570 8.81 2.66 19.55
N LYS A 571 9.57 2.12 20.51
CA LYS A 571 10.94 1.63 20.27
C LYS A 571 10.98 0.40 19.38
N TYR A 572 9.90 -0.37 19.33
CA TYR A 572 9.77 -1.60 18.55
C TYR A 572 8.50 -1.57 17.70
N TYR A 573 8.40 -0.52 16.89
CA TYR A 573 7.40 -0.39 15.81
C TYR A 573 5.95 -0.29 16.26
N ASN A 574 5.66 0.10 17.51
CA ASN A 574 4.31 0.15 18.10
C ASN A 574 3.57 -1.19 18.06
N PHE A 575 4.31 -2.31 18.11
CA PHE A 575 3.73 -3.65 18.04
C PHE A 575 2.86 -3.97 19.27
N THR A 576 1.74 -4.65 19.02
CA THR A 576 0.99 -5.37 20.05
C THR A 576 1.75 -6.63 20.45
N GLU A 577 1.34 -7.28 21.54
CA GLU A 577 1.95 -8.53 21.96
C GLU A 577 1.82 -9.62 20.88
N LEU A 578 0.67 -9.71 20.20
CA LEU A 578 0.49 -10.62 19.06
C LEU A 578 1.46 -10.27 17.93
N ALA A 579 1.56 -9.00 17.53
CA ALA A 579 2.46 -8.57 16.48
C ALA A 579 3.93 -8.91 16.78
N CYS A 580 4.36 -8.75 18.05
CA CYS A 580 5.68 -9.21 18.48
C CYS A 580 5.86 -10.71 18.23
N GLN A 581 4.82 -11.54 18.39
CA GLN A 581 4.91 -13.01 18.28
C GLN A 581 4.87 -13.53 16.84
N LEU A 582 4.28 -12.78 15.89
CA LEU A 582 4.02 -13.29 14.53
C LEU A 582 5.27 -13.72 13.77
N ASN A 583 6.39 -13.03 13.98
CA ASN A 583 7.66 -13.32 13.31
C ASN A 583 8.68 -14.01 14.23
N GLU A 584 8.24 -14.55 15.36
CA GLU A 584 9.08 -15.41 16.21
C GLU A 584 9.40 -16.70 15.44
N PRO A 585 10.69 -17.11 15.31
CA PRO A 585 11.05 -18.36 14.63
C PRO A 585 10.31 -19.56 15.23
N GLU A 586 9.76 -20.40 14.35
CA GLU A 586 9.14 -21.66 14.73
C GLU A 586 9.80 -22.81 13.94
N PRO A 587 10.04 -23.97 14.55
CA PRO A 587 10.52 -25.14 13.83
C PRO A 587 9.43 -25.67 12.89
N ASP A 588 9.83 -26.49 11.92
CA ASP A 588 8.91 -27.34 11.16
C ASP A 588 7.90 -26.59 10.27
N VAL A 589 8.09 -25.28 10.06
CA VAL A 589 7.31 -24.44 9.13
C VAL A 589 7.71 -24.72 7.68
N ALA A 590 6.83 -24.39 6.74
CA ALA A 590 7.14 -24.50 5.31
C ALA A 590 8.39 -23.67 4.92
N PRO A 591 9.18 -24.10 3.91
CA PRO A 591 10.31 -23.30 3.42
C PRO A 591 9.90 -21.94 2.86
N THR A 592 8.64 -21.81 2.44
CA THR A 592 8.00 -20.57 1.98
C THR A 592 7.41 -19.72 3.12
N ASP A 593 7.50 -20.14 4.38
CA ASP A 593 6.96 -19.38 5.51
C ASP A 593 7.71 -18.06 5.71
N THR A 594 6.97 -16.97 5.91
CA THR A 594 7.52 -15.62 6.13
C THR A 594 8.60 -15.57 7.21
N ARG A 595 8.58 -16.44 8.24
CA ARG A 595 9.64 -16.45 9.27
C ARG A 595 11.02 -16.80 8.73
N ASN A 596 11.07 -17.51 7.59
CA ASN A 596 12.28 -17.88 6.87
C ASN A 596 12.74 -16.80 5.88
N ARG A 597 11.96 -15.72 5.71
CA ARG A 597 12.26 -14.60 4.81
C ARG A 597 13.47 -13.79 5.33
N PRO A 598 14.61 -13.81 4.62
CA PRO A 598 15.87 -13.33 5.20
C PRO A 598 15.99 -11.80 5.30
N ASP A 599 15.47 -11.02 4.35
CA ASP A 599 15.45 -9.54 4.42
C ASP A 599 14.63 -9.04 5.61
N GLN A 600 13.47 -9.64 5.85
CA GLN A 600 12.61 -9.32 6.99
C GLN A 600 13.26 -9.69 8.33
N ARG A 601 13.94 -10.85 8.41
CA ARG A 601 14.71 -11.26 9.60
C ARG A 601 15.81 -10.27 9.93
N LEU A 602 16.65 -9.93 8.95
CA LEU A 602 17.73 -8.96 9.10
C LEU A 602 17.20 -7.59 9.55
N MET A 603 16.03 -7.18 9.05
CA MET A 603 15.39 -5.94 9.49
C MET A 603 14.99 -6.00 10.98
N GLU A 604 14.37 -7.09 11.42
CA GLU A 604 13.96 -7.29 12.82
C GLU A 604 15.16 -7.25 13.77
N ASP A 605 16.29 -7.80 13.33
CA ASP A 605 17.56 -7.82 14.07
C ASP A 605 18.32 -6.47 14.03
N GLY A 606 17.76 -5.47 13.34
CA GLY A 606 18.34 -4.12 13.23
C GLY A 606 19.45 -3.98 12.18
N MET A 607 19.68 -5.02 11.38
CA MET A 607 20.71 -5.07 10.33
C MET A 607 20.16 -4.52 9.00
N TRP A 608 19.75 -3.24 9.01
CA TRP A 608 18.98 -2.64 7.91
C TRP A 608 19.72 -2.55 6.56
N ASP A 609 21.03 -2.35 6.55
CA ASP A 609 21.81 -2.32 5.30
C ASP A 609 21.84 -3.70 4.64
N GLU A 610 22.05 -4.76 5.42
CA GLU A 610 22.04 -6.14 4.94
C GLU A 610 20.62 -6.56 4.52
N ALA A 611 19.59 -6.13 5.26
CA ALA A 611 18.20 -6.32 4.88
C ALA A 611 17.88 -5.70 3.51
N ASN A 612 18.39 -4.50 3.22
CA ASN A 612 18.20 -3.86 1.90
C ASN A 612 18.89 -4.66 0.78
N VAL A 613 20.11 -5.18 1.00
CA VAL A 613 20.81 -6.01 0.02
C VAL A 613 20.03 -7.28 -0.28
N GLU A 614 19.55 -7.94 0.76
CA GLU A 614 18.80 -9.18 0.64
C GLU A 614 17.43 -8.98 0.00
N LYS A 615 16.75 -7.88 0.32
CA LYS A 615 15.51 -7.47 -0.32
C LYS A 615 15.66 -7.36 -1.84
N VAL A 616 16.73 -6.68 -2.30
CA VAL A 616 17.02 -6.54 -3.73
C VAL A 616 17.28 -7.91 -4.38
N ARG A 617 17.99 -8.81 -3.69
CA ARG A 617 18.25 -10.17 -4.19
C ARG A 617 16.96 -10.97 -4.37
N LEU A 618 16.06 -10.91 -3.40
CA LEU A 618 14.76 -11.60 -3.42
C LEU A 618 13.86 -11.07 -4.54
N GLU A 619 13.73 -9.74 -4.64
CA GLU A 619 12.94 -9.11 -5.70
C GLU A 619 13.48 -9.45 -7.09
N GLU A 620 14.81 -9.45 -7.28
CA GLU A 620 15.39 -9.82 -8.58
C GLU A 620 15.19 -11.30 -8.90
N LYS A 621 15.27 -12.22 -7.91
CA LYS A 621 14.93 -13.63 -8.07
C LYS A 621 13.47 -13.79 -8.56
N GLN A 622 12.55 -13.06 -7.93
CA GLN A 622 11.14 -13.05 -8.33
C GLN A 622 10.93 -12.48 -9.74
N ARG A 623 11.55 -11.34 -10.08
CA ARG A 623 11.48 -10.73 -11.42
C ARG A 623 12.05 -11.66 -12.50
N ALA A 624 13.15 -12.36 -12.21
CA ALA A 624 13.73 -13.34 -13.13
C ALA A 624 12.78 -14.52 -13.36
N ALA A 625 12.17 -15.07 -12.30
CA ALA A 625 11.19 -16.15 -12.40
C ALA A 625 9.93 -15.73 -13.17
N ARG A 626 9.45 -14.49 -12.98
CA ARG A 626 8.35 -13.90 -13.75
C ARG A 626 8.69 -13.82 -15.23
N ARG A 627 9.82 -13.20 -15.60
CA ARG A 627 10.28 -13.08 -17.00
C ARG A 627 10.43 -14.44 -17.67
N ALA A 628 10.93 -15.45 -16.94
CA ALA A 628 11.03 -16.82 -17.46
C ALA A 628 9.65 -17.43 -17.78
N ARG A 629 8.65 -17.23 -16.90
CA ARG A 629 7.27 -17.69 -17.14
C ARG A 629 6.61 -16.95 -18.30
N GLU A 630 6.78 -15.64 -18.40
CA GLU A 630 6.24 -14.84 -19.50
C GLU A 630 6.85 -15.25 -20.85
N ALA A 631 8.17 -15.43 -20.92
CA ALA A 631 8.85 -15.93 -22.12
C ALA A 631 8.39 -17.35 -22.51
N ALA A 632 8.16 -18.22 -21.53
CA ALA A 632 7.61 -19.56 -21.77
C ALA A 632 6.16 -19.51 -22.28
N ALA A 633 5.34 -18.61 -21.74
CA ALA A 633 3.97 -18.38 -22.19
C ALA A 633 3.93 -17.82 -23.62
N GLU A 634 4.78 -16.85 -23.94
CA GLU A 634 4.90 -16.26 -25.29
C GLU A 634 5.33 -17.32 -26.31
N LYS A 635 6.32 -18.15 -25.97
CA LYS A 635 6.75 -19.27 -26.82
C LYS A 635 5.63 -20.29 -27.05
N ALA A 636 4.90 -20.66 -25.99
CA ALA A 636 3.75 -21.56 -26.11
C ALA A 636 2.65 -20.97 -27.01
N ALA A 637 2.36 -19.68 -26.86
CA ALA A 637 1.40 -18.96 -27.70
C ALA A 637 1.84 -18.92 -29.17
N ALA A 638 3.12 -18.66 -29.46
CA ALA A 638 3.68 -18.70 -30.80
C ALA A 638 3.61 -20.10 -31.43
N GLU A 639 3.69 -21.15 -30.62
CA GLU A 639 3.53 -22.55 -31.03
C GLU A 639 2.05 -23.01 -31.07
N GLY A 640 1.09 -22.12 -30.75
CA GLY A 640 -0.34 -22.45 -30.69
C GLY A 640 -0.72 -23.41 -29.57
N ARG A 641 0.12 -23.55 -28.53
CA ARG A 641 -0.10 -24.43 -27.37
C ARG A 641 -0.63 -23.64 -26.18
N PRO A 642 -1.52 -24.22 -25.37
CA PRO A 642 -1.94 -23.60 -24.12
C PRO A 642 -0.78 -23.58 -23.11
N TYR A 643 -0.67 -22.49 -22.35
CA TYR A 643 0.26 -22.37 -21.22
C TYR A 643 -0.56 -22.16 -19.93
N PRO A 644 -0.42 -23.04 -18.91
CA PRO A 644 -1.18 -22.90 -17.69
C PRO A 644 -0.73 -21.65 -16.92
N PRO A 645 -1.66 -20.85 -16.36
CA PRO A 645 -1.31 -19.75 -15.47
C PRO A 645 -0.65 -20.28 -14.19
N TYR A 646 0.01 -19.39 -13.45
CA TYR A 646 0.46 -19.74 -12.10
C TYR A 646 -0.73 -20.15 -11.23
N GLU A 647 -0.61 -21.30 -10.56
CA GLU A 647 -1.58 -21.78 -9.58
C GLU A 647 -0.93 -21.78 -8.19
N PRO A 648 -1.55 -21.14 -7.18
CA PRO A 648 -1.09 -21.22 -5.79
C PRO A 648 -1.13 -22.66 -5.26
N VAL A 649 -0.30 -22.96 -4.26
CA VAL A 649 -0.12 -24.34 -3.77
C VAL A 649 -1.25 -24.75 -2.83
N TRP A 650 -1.66 -23.85 -1.94
CA TRP A 650 -2.57 -24.17 -0.83
C TRP A 650 -3.99 -23.69 -1.05
N PHE A 651 -4.18 -22.81 -2.04
CA PHE A 651 -5.47 -22.22 -2.40
C PHE A 651 -5.78 -22.42 -3.88
N LYS A 652 -7.06 -22.53 -4.21
CA LYS A 652 -7.53 -22.67 -5.58
C LYS A 652 -8.70 -21.75 -5.85
N LYS A 653 -8.76 -21.21 -7.08
CA LYS A 653 -9.91 -20.44 -7.53
C LYS A 653 -11.15 -21.32 -7.61
N GLU A 654 -12.16 -21.00 -6.83
CA GLU A 654 -13.46 -21.66 -6.81
C GLU A 654 -14.58 -20.61 -6.78
N LYS A 655 -15.77 -20.99 -7.26
CA LYS A 655 -16.91 -20.11 -7.27
C LYS A 655 -17.62 -20.19 -5.91
N GLU A 656 -17.66 -19.07 -5.21
CA GLU A 656 -18.34 -18.96 -3.92
C GLU A 656 -19.86 -18.98 -4.11
N SER A 657 -20.52 -19.80 -3.30
CA SER A 657 -21.94 -20.12 -3.40
C SER A 657 -22.87 -18.92 -3.15
N TYR A 658 -22.55 -18.07 -2.18
CA TYR A 658 -23.43 -16.96 -1.79
C TYR A 658 -23.22 -15.69 -2.63
N THR A 659 -21.97 -15.32 -2.89
CA THR A 659 -21.65 -14.10 -3.63
C THR A 659 -21.58 -14.32 -5.15
N GLY A 660 -21.41 -15.57 -5.58
CA GLY A 660 -21.18 -15.93 -6.98
C GLY A 660 -19.80 -15.54 -7.51
N SER A 661 -18.96 -14.92 -6.68
CA SER A 661 -17.60 -14.49 -7.00
C SER A 661 -16.65 -15.67 -7.11
N VAL A 662 -15.64 -15.56 -7.96
CA VAL A 662 -14.53 -16.53 -7.99
C VAL A 662 -13.46 -16.04 -7.03
N ILE A 663 -13.19 -16.81 -5.98
CA ILE A 663 -12.22 -16.48 -4.93
C ILE A 663 -11.27 -17.66 -4.69
N HIS A 664 -10.12 -17.39 -4.08
CA HIS A 664 -9.16 -18.42 -3.69
C HIS A 664 -9.60 -19.14 -2.40
N MET A 665 -10.01 -20.40 -2.54
CA MET A 665 -10.47 -21.27 -1.45
C MET A 665 -9.35 -22.21 -1.00
N TYR A 666 -9.17 -22.29 0.32
CA TYR A 666 -8.19 -23.18 0.95
C TYR A 666 -8.50 -24.65 0.62
N GLN A 667 -7.47 -25.40 0.25
CA GLN A 667 -7.61 -26.78 -0.24
C GLN A 667 -7.55 -27.84 0.87
N GLY A 668 -7.38 -27.44 2.14
CA GLY A 668 -7.39 -28.37 3.28
C GLY A 668 -6.10 -29.15 3.51
N LYS A 669 -5.03 -28.91 2.74
CA LYS A 669 -3.84 -29.80 2.70
C LYS A 669 -2.62 -29.30 3.46
N TYR A 670 -2.55 -28.02 3.83
CA TYR A 670 -1.35 -27.42 4.40
C TYR A 670 -0.96 -28.09 5.73
N TRP A 671 -1.92 -28.20 6.66
CA TRP A 671 -1.69 -28.79 7.97
C TRP A 671 -1.32 -30.27 7.90
N ASP A 672 -1.92 -31.03 6.97
CA ASP A 672 -1.58 -32.44 6.74
C ASP A 672 -0.15 -32.60 6.20
N CYS A 673 0.30 -31.68 5.34
CA CYS A 673 1.68 -31.64 4.85
C CYS A 673 2.65 -31.27 5.97
N LYS A 674 2.28 -30.33 6.85
CA LYS A 674 3.06 -29.97 8.05
C LYS A 674 3.24 -31.16 8.98
N GLU A 675 2.17 -31.87 9.32
CA GLU A 675 2.25 -33.05 10.20
C GLU A 675 3.22 -34.11 9.64
N ARG A 676 3.24 -34.28 8.31
CA ARG A 676 4.11 -35.21 7.59
C ARG A 676 5.50 -34.65 7.26
N GLN A 677 5.74 -33.36 7.51
CA GLN A 677 6.93 -32.63 7.08
C GLN A 677 7.23 -32.78 5.57
N ASP A 678 6.18 -32.80 4.74
CA ASP A 678 6.29 -32.92 3.28
C ASP A 678 6.05 -31.57 2.60
N TRP A 679 7.15 -30.91 2.25
CA TRP A 679 7.16 -29.61 1.59
C TRP A 679 7.51 -29.70 0.10
N SER A 680 7.38 -30.88 -0.52
CA SER A 680 7.77 -31.11 -1.92
C SER A 680 7.00 -30.24 -2.93
N SER A 681 5.80 -29.78 -2.57
CA SER A 681 4.98 -28.86 -3.38
C SER A 681 5.35 -27.38 -3.23
N CYS A 682 6.18 -27.01 -2.26
CA CYS A 682 6.55 -25.61 -2.02
C CYS A 682 7.52 -25.10 -3.10
N PRO A 683 7.30 -23.90 -3.67
CA PRO A 683 8.26 -23.26 -4.56
C PRO A 683 9.50 -22.78 -3.79
N ASP A 684 10.62 -22.66 -4.50
CA ASP A 684 11.84 -22.01 -3.99
C ASP A 684 11.82 -20.50 -4.27
N ILE A 685 11.45 -19.71 -3.26
CA ILE A 685 11.20 -18.26 -3.41
C ILE A 685 12.21 -17.37 -2.69
N TYR A 686 12.98 -17.90 -1.72
CA TYR A 686 14.00 -17.13 -0.99
C TYR A 686 15.39 -17.25 -1.63
#